data_AF-A0A507QVM7-F1
#
_entry.id   AF-A0A507QVM7-F1
#
_cell.length_a   1.000
_cell.length_b   1.000
_cell.length_c   1.000
_cell.angle_alpha   90.00
_cell.angle_beta   90.00
_cell.angle_gamma   90.00
#
_symmetry.space_group_name_H-M   'P 1'
#
loop_
_entity.id
_entity.type
_entity.pdbx_description
1 polymer ?
#
loop_
_entity_poly.entity_id
_entity_poly.type
_entity_poly.pdbx_seq_one_letter_code
_entity_poly.pdbx_strand_id
1 'polypeptide(L)'
;MPPHPLAILSEQETTRARDVVLASYTDKVIDFREIYLLEPPKAQLKEYLALEHSARLSPTSPRPPRLALCQYDVIGTDRLPEYHESVVDVELGKCVKHQVVGKPHHASIIQKEFDILVERCETSSLFKQALSDFDLPEGFEVVIEPWPYGPVDYPEENRRYVQALCFARDTRSGNPDANFYSYPLPVIPVMDAVTQEIVRVDRPATGGKGEGLREQTFNRDIIGHCKASDYIPELLPEGTRKDLKQLNVVQPEGPSFRITDESLVEWQKWRFRVGFNPREGATIHDVWYDGRSVMYRLSVSEMTVPYADPRPPYHRKQAFDFGDGGGGNMANNLSLGCDCLGLIKYFDAVATEADGTAKKLPNVICLHEQDNGIGWKHSNWRTGRAVVTRHRELVVQFIITLANYEYIFAYKFDQSGGITLEARATGILNVVNIDAGKTSEYGNVVSEGVLAQNHQHVFNVRIDPAIDGHENSVIVEEAHRVPMNQETNPNGNFYKIVRTPVERAGWLDAAPELNRTVKIINPHKINPISKNPVAYKFQPLPTQLLLADPDSIQARRAQFAQHHVWVTKYKDYELYAGGRYTLQSREEIGGVADAVQRGESVTDTDLVVWTSFGITHIPRVEDWPVMPVETFQLMIRPYDFFTENPSLDVPSNKNLSSTLPSSAFTKRNRDSAAPDAQQRSRKRAKYTQVAWLSNQFKAVCDKLEALQRETLGLTGRIKELEAAAAAAAASTSSPLSSSMTPIAGSASQVPSKPVPLSGSDLGRILNPPRSPTFVGPTSAEFGLAAASGLLDPHASGNESEDGSGRASKYESEGEQESAHNNQDGDPLVSLGQAQALRLIEVYEDVVGIMYPCVDLESVREYTRAFYNGDHASIDASPKRALTLRGGSVEEQPPGESGDQDWFYARDVQVLKLILAIALLAESHGRSEWAAQLADSVEDIFATRLKIATVDMKEVLILTLLVRSICFGFI
;
A
#
# COMPACT_ATOMS: atom_id res chain seq x y z
N MET A 1 14.92 5.94 37.91
CA MET A 1 14.71 7.39 37.70
C MET A 1 13.22 7.65 37.68
N PRO A 2 12.71 8.87 37.97
CA PRO A 2 11.33 9.21 37.66
C PRO A 2 11.04 8.98 36.16
N PRO A 3 9.82 8.59 35.78
CA PRO A 3 9.46 8.28 34.40
C PRO A 3 9.56 9.52 33.48
N HIS A 4 9.55 9.25 32.18
CA HIS A 4 9.39 10.30 31.17
C HIS A 4 7.96 10.88 31.24
N PRO A 5 7.72 12.20 31.07
CA PRO A 5 6.38 12.78 31.19
C PRO A 5 5.31 12.21 30.24
N LEU A 6 5.71 11.64 29.09
CA LEU A 6 4.83 10.91 28.15
C LEU A 6 4.75 9.40 28.38
N ALA A 7 5.52 8.82 29.30
CA ALA A 7 5.40 7.39 29.58
C ALA A 7 4.04 7.11 30.23
N ILE A 8 3.34 6.06 29.79
CA ILE A 8 2.02 5.67 30.34
C ILE A 8 2.07 5.49 31.86
N LEU A 9 0.91 5.53 32.52
CA LEU A 9 0.85 5.22 33.95
C LEU A 9 1.26 3.77 34.18
N SER A 10 2.12 3.56 35.16
CA SER A 10 2.37 2.22 35.71
C SER A 10 1.20 1.76 36.57
N GLU A 11 1.06 0.45 36.76
CA GLU A 11 0.00 -0.14 37.59
C GLU A 11 -0.07 0.48 39.00
N GLN A 12 1.09 0.88 39.57
CA GLN A 12 1.19 1.55 40.86
C GLN A 12 0.65 2.99 40.84
N GLU A 13 0.85 3.72 39.74
CA GLU A 13 0.37 5.09 39.56
C GLU A 13 -1.14 5.12 39.29
N THR A 14 -1.63 4.19 38.47
CA THR A 14 -3.07 3.92 38.27
C THR A 14 -3.75 3.55 39.59
N THR A 15 -3.16 2.64 40.38
CA THR A 15 -3.64 2.28 41.72
C THR A 15 -3.69 3.49 42.66
N ARG A 16 -2.63 4.32 42.67
CA ARG A 16 -2.59 5.54 43.50
C ARG A 16 -3.62 6.58 43.05
N ALA A 17 -3.93 6.67 41.76
CA ALA A 17 -4.98 7.55 41.24
C ALA A 17 -6.39 7.07 41.66
N ARG A 18 -6.66 5.76 41.54
CA ARG A 18 -7.87 5.12 42.08
C ARG A 18 -8.05 5.43 43.56
N ASP A 19 -7.01 5.21 44.37
CA ASP A 19 -7.10 5.36 45.84
C ASP A 19 -7.41 6.79 46.27
N VAL A 20 -6.96 7.80 45.51
CA VAL A 20 -7.31 9.22 45.72
C VAL A 20 -8.76 9.52 45.37
N VAL A 21 -9.29 8.91 44.30
CA VAL A 21 -10.71 9.01 43.96
C VAL A 21 -11.57 8.32 45.02
N LEU A 22 -11.25 7.08 45.40
CA LEU A 22 -11.96 6.35 46.45
C LEU A 22 -11.94 7.07 47.80
N ALA A 23 -10.81 7.67 48.20
CA ALA A 23 -10.72 8.46 49.43
C ALA A 23 -11.60 9.72 49.44
N SER A 24 -12.16 10.12 48.29
CA SER A 24 -13.09 11.25 48.17
C SER A 24 -14.56 10.86 48.43
N TYR A 25 -14.90 9.56 48.53
CA TYR A 25 -16.28 9.08 48.70
C TYR A 25 -16.36 7.97 49.77
N THR A 26 -17.11 8.19 50.84
CA THR A 26 -17.18 7.26 51.98
C THR A 26 -18.50 6.47 52.09
N ASP A 27 -19.53 6.86 51.33
CA ASP A 27 -20.89 6.30 51.39
C ASP A 27 -21.51 6.11 49.98
N LYS A 28 -20.67 5.93 48.96
CA LYS A 28 -21.05 5.76 47.54
C LYS A 28 -20.38 4.52 46.97
N VAL A 29 -20.99 3.93 45.95
CA VAL A 29 -20.29 3.00 45.06
C VAL A 29 -19.64 3.81 43.94
N ILE A 30 -18.41 3.48 43.60
CA ILE A 30 -17.66 4.09 42.49
C ILE A 30 -17.45 3.00 41.45
N ASP A 31 -17.86 3.28 40.21
CA ASP A 31 -17.70 2.38 39.08
C ASP A 31 -16.72 3.03 38.09
N PHE A 32 -15.48 2.55 38.06
CA PHE A 32 -14.44 3.16 37.24
C PHE A 32 -14.63 2.77 35.77
N ARG A 33 -14.44 3.75 34.88
CA ARG A 33 -14.42 3.55 33.43
C ARG A 33 -12.99 3.51 32.92
N GLU A 34 -12.22 4.56 33.19
CA GLU A 34 -10.83 4.68 32.71
C GLU A 34 -9.94 5.45 33.71
N ILE A 35 -8.69 5.03 33.87
CA ILE A 35 -7.62 5.75 34.55
C ILE A 35 -6.36 5.69 33.66
N TYR A 36 -5.94 6.82 33.11
CA TYR A 36 -4.79 6.90 32.20
C TYR A 36 -4.03 8.22 32.33
N LEU A 37 -2.87 8.32 31.66
CA LEU A 37 -2.03 9.51 31.65
C LEU A 37 -2.79 10.67 30.99
N LEU A 38 -3.02 11.75 31.73
CA LEU A 38 -3.36 13.03 31.12
C LEU A 38 -2.08 13.63 30.55
N GLU A 39 -1.99 13.75 29.22
CA GLU A 39 -0.80 14.29 28.56
C GLU A 39 -0.43 15.68 29.12
N PRO A 40 0.86 15.95 29.39
CA PRO A 40 1.25 17.24 29.93
C PRO A 40 0.96 18.40 28.96
N PRO A 41 0.59 19.59 29.46
CA PRO A 41 0.37 20.76 28.60
C PRO A 41 1.59 21.04 27.72
N LYS A 42 1.37 21.28 26.42
CA LYS A 42 2.43 21.33 25.40
C LYS A 42 3.52 22.35 25.70
N ALA A 43 3.17 23.48 26.33
CA ALA A 43 4.13 24.46 26.81
C ALA A 43 5.14 23.86 27.81
N GLN A 44 4.65 23.12 28.82
CA GLN A 44 5.50 22.51 29.86
C GLN A 44 6.31 21.33 29.29
N LEU A 45 5.71 20.55 28.39
CA LEU A 45 6.42 19.44 27.76
C LEU A 45 7.54 19.94 26.82
N LYS A 46 7.33 21.04 26.08
CA LYS A 46 8.37 21.67 25.25
C LYS A 46 9.59 22.12 26.08
N GLU A 47 9.39 22.62 27.30
CA GLU A 47 10.51 22.94 28.20
C GLU A 47 11.30 21.70 28.64
N TYR A 48 10.60 20.61 28.99
CA TYR A 48 11.25 19.34 29.34
C TYR A 48 12.00 18.71 28.15
N LEU A 49 11.35 18.65 26.97
CA LEU A 49 11.94 18.08 25.76
C LEU A 49 13.17 18.88 25.30
N ALA A 50 13.15 20.21 25.41
CA ALA A 50 14.33 21.04 25.13
C ALA A 50 15.52 20.72 26.05
N LEU A 51 15.29 20.23 27.27
CA LEU A 51 16.35 19.70 28.15
C LEU A 51 16.76 18.28 27.77
N GLU A 52 15.83 17.44 27.30
CA GLU A 52 16.09 16.08 26.78
C GLU A 52 16.99 16.12 25.52
N HIS A 53 16.58 16.84 24.48
CA HIS A 53 17.30 16.94 23.21
C HIS A 53 18.68 17.59 23.34
N SER A 54 18.86 18.49 24.32
CA SER A 54 20.16 19.12 24.60
C SER A 54 21.02 18.35 25.61
N ALA A 55 20.63 17.12 25.99
CA ALA A 55 21.32 16.27 26.95
C ALA A 55 21.59 16.94 28.32
N ARG A 56 20.70 17.85 28.75
CA ARG A 56 20.76 18.60 30.02
C ARG A 56 19.70 18.13 31.04
N LEU A 57 19.11 16.96 30.83
CA LEU A 57 18.29 16.32 31.85
C LEU A 57 19.14 15.89 33.04
N SER A 58 18.59 16.11 34.23
CA SER A 58 19.15 15.73 35.52
C SER A 58 18.01 15.26 36.44
N PRO A 59 18.31 14.61 37.58
CA PRO A 59 17.30 14.25 38.57
C PRO A 59 16.51 15.46 39.11
N THR A 60 17.08 16.66 39.04
CA THR A 60 16.51 17.93 39.52
C THR A 60 16.03 18.85 38.39
N SER A 61 16.04 18.40 37.13
CA SER A 61 15.47 19.19 36.02
C SER A 61 13.95 19.33 36.19
N PRO A 62 13.37 20.51 35.89
CA PRO A 62 11.93 20.72 35.94
C PRO A 62 11.18 19.66 35.12
N ARG A 63 10.06 19.16 35.68
CA ARG A 63 9.12 18.25 35.03
C ARG A 63 7.73 18.86 35.06
N PRO A 64 6.91 18.63 34.02
CA PRO A 64 5.47 18.80 34.14
C PRO A 64 4.93 17.88 35.26
N PRO A 65 3.88 18.26 36.00
CA PRO A 65 3.22 17.37 36.96
C PRO A 65 2.76 16.08 36.27
N ARG A 66 2.92 14.94 36.94
CA ARG A 66 2.47 13.65 36.40
C ARG A 66 1.00 13.44 36.79
N LEU A 67 0.12 13.62 35.81
CA LEU A 67 -1.32 13.68 36.02
C LEU A 67 -2.00 12.43 35.45
N ALA A 68 -2.90 11.83 36.23
CA ALA A 68 -3.84 10.82 35.78
C ALA A 68 -5.20 11.47 35.53
N LEU A 69 -5.83 11.21 34.38
CA LEU A 69 -7.26 11.43 34.18
C LEU A 69 -8.00 10.17 34.62
N CYS A 70 -8.90 10.32 35.60
CA CYS A 70 -9.79 9.28 36.11
C CYS A 70 -11.21 9.62 35.67
N GLN A 71 -11.87 8.70 34.97
CA GLN A 71 -13.25 8.79 34.51
C GLN A 71 -14.04 7.65 35.18
N TYR A 72 -15.13 7.98 35.88
CA TYR A 72 -15.85 7.04 36.74
C TYR A 72 -17.28 7.52 37.01
N ASP A 73 -18.18 6.61 37.34
CA ASP A 73 -19.53 6.94 37.79
C ASP A 73 -19.58 6.92 39.32
N VAL A 74 -20.28 7.89 39.91
CA VAL A 74 -20.62 7.90 41.33
C VAL A 74 -22.07 7.44 41.48
N ILE A 75 -22.29 6.35 42.20
CA ILE A 75 -23.60 5.74 42.38
C ILE A 75 -24.10 6.02 43.80
N GLY A 76 -25.21 6.76 43.89
CA GLY A 76 -25.84 7.19 45.13
C GLY A 76 -26.80 6.16 45.75
N THR A 77 -27.51 6.59 46.81
CA THR A 77 -28.58 5.80 47.46
C THR A 77 -29.84 5.67 46.60
N ASP A 78 -30.01 6.57 45.64
CA ASP A 78 -30.97 6.53 44.53
C ASP A 78 -30.57 5.53 43.42
N ARG A 79 -29.34 5.01 43.46
CA ARG A 79 -28.73 4.09 42.48
C ARG A 79 -28.56 4.66 41.07
N LEU A 80 -28.66 5.98 40.91
CA LEU A 80 -28.40 6.64 39.65
C LEU A 80 -26.87 6.84 39.49
N PRO A 81 -26.25 6.44 38.37
CA PRO A 81 -24.86 6.78 38.09
C PRO A 81 -24.75 8.25 37.66
N GLU A 82 -23.94 9.03 38.36
CA GLU A 82 -23.55 10.38 37.96
C GLU A 82 -22.10 10.38 37.47
N TYR A 83 -21.89 10.70 36.19
CA TYR A 83 -20.60 10.54 35.52
C TYR A 83 -19.63 11.67 35.90
N HIS A 84 -18.45 11.31 36.42
CA HIS A 84 -17.45 12.21 37.00
C HIS A 84 -16.10 12.07 36.29
N GLU A 85 -15.35 13.18 36.27
CA GLU A 85 -13.95 13.20 35.86
C GLU A 85 -13.10 13.88 36.95
N SER A 86 -12.00 13.24 37.32
CA SER A 86 -10.99 13.81 38.22
C SER A 86 -9.60 13.74 37.58
N VAL A 87 -8.84 14.81 37.73
CA VAL A 87 -7.40 14.85 37.42
C VAL A 87 -6.64 14.69 38.73
N VAL A 88 -5.87 13.63 38.86
CA VAL A 88 -5.07 13.30 40.06
C VAL A 88 -3.59 13.49 39.75
N ASP A 89 -2.91 14.29 40.56
CA ASP A 89 -1.45 14.30 40.61
C ASP A 89 -0.98 13.03 41.34
N VAL A 90 -0.32 12.13 40.60
CA VAL A 90 0.10 10.81 41.13
C VAL A 90 1.42 10.85 41.88
N GLU A 91 2.15 11.98 41.88
CA GLU A 91 3.35 12.17 42.71
C GLU A 91 2.96 12.74 44.08
N LEU A 92 2.10 13.76 44.10
CA LEU A 92 1.53 14.37 45.31
C LEU A 92 0.44 13.50 45.96
N GLY A 93 -0.25 12.66 45.17
CA GLY A 93 -1.38 11.84 45.63
C GLY A 93 -2.60 12.69 45.97
N LYS A 94 -3.00 13.59 45.06
CA LYS A 94 -4.10 14.55 45.27
C LYS A 94 -4.90 14.80 44.01
N CYS A 95 -6.22 14.89 44.13
CA CYS A 95 -7.06 15.45 43.08
C CYS A 95 -6.75 16.95 42.94
N VAL A 96 -6.39 17.38 41.72
CA VAL A 96 -6.06 18.78 41.38
C VAL A 96 -7.16 19.47 40.58
N LYS A 97 -8.06 18.69 39.96
CA LYS A 97 -9.29 19.16 39.32
C LYS A 97 -10.35 18.05 39.40
N HIS A 98 -11.56 18.37 39.84
CA HIS A 98 -12.74 17.51 39.71
C HIS A 98 -13.81 18.24 38.90
N GLN A 99 -14.60 17.48 38.13
CA GLN A 99 -15.83 17.96 37.49
C GLN A 99 -16.87 16.84 37.43
N VAL A 100 -18.14 17.21 37.61
CA VAL A 100 -19.29 16.36 37.25
C VAL A 100 -19.59 16.62 35.78
N VAL A 101 -19.71 15.56 34.97
CA VAL A 101 -20.05 15.68 33.55
C VAL A 101 -21.57 15.93 33.43
N GLY A 102 -21.95 16.93 32.65
CA GLY A 102 -23.34 17.33 32.53
C GLY A 102 -24.22 16.26 31.88
N LYS A 103 -25.46 16.15 32.35
CA LYS A 103 -26.50 15.22 31.84
C LYS A 103 -26.82 15.28 30.33
N PRO A 104 -26.41 16.29 29.52
CA PRO A 104 -26.44 16.18 28.07
C PRO A 104 -25.46 15.16 27.45
N HIS A 105 -24.46 14.69 28.21
CA HIS A 105 -23.41 13.80 27.70
C HIS A 105 -23.46 12.42 28.37
N HIS A 106 -23.12 11.39 27.60
CA HIS A 106 -22.93 10.03 28.09
C HIS A 106 -21.45 9.66 28.05
N ALA A 107 -21.02 8.81 28.98
CA ALA A 107 -19.67 8.23 28.97
C ALA A 107 -19.52 7.18 27.86
N SER A 108 -18.28 6.88 27.47
CA SER A 108 -17.95 5.70 26.65
C SER A 108 -18.47 4.40 27.30
N ILE A 109 -18.81 3.43 26.48
CA ILE A 109 -19.28 2.11 26.92
C ILE A 109 -18.09 1.31 27.45
N ILE A 110 -18.30 0.60 28.57
CA ILE A 110 -17.35 -0.39 29.10
C ILE A 110 -17.92 -1.81 28.96
N GLN A 111 -17.06 -2.82 28.85
CA GLN A 111 -17.45 -4.24 28.64
C GLN A 111 -18.54 -4.71 29.62
N LYS A 112 -18.45 -4.32 30.88
CA LYS A 112 -19.45 -4.60 31.93
C LYS A 112 -20.88 -4.21 31.55
N GLU A 113 -21.07 -3.13 30.80
CA GLU A 113 -22.39 -2.66 30.34
C GLU A 113 -22.96 -3.53 29.21
N PHE A 114 -22.07 -4.14 28.41
CA PHE A 114 -22.43 -5.15 27.42
C PHE A 114 -22.76 -6.50 28.09
N ASP A 115 -21.98 -6.95 29.08
CA ASP A 115 -22.25 -8.18 29.83
C ASP A 115 -23.64 -8.13 30.51
N ILE A 116 -23.98 -6.99 31.13
CA ILE A 116 -25.30 -6.74 31.73
C ILE A 116 -26.41 -6.78 30.67
N LEU A 117 -26.20 -6.27 29.46
CA LEU A 117 -27.21 -6.32 28.40
C LEU A 117 -27.54 -7.76 28.01
N VAL A 118 -26.54 -8.64 27.90
CA VAL A 118 -26.76 -10.06 27.60
C VAL A 118 -27.58 -10.73 28.72
N GLU A 119 -27.19 -10.55 29.98
CA GLU A 119 -27.92 -11.07 31.16
C GLU A 119 -29.39 -10.60 31.19
N ARG A 120 -29.64 -9.33 30.84
CA ARG A 120 -30.99 -8.74 30.82
C ARG A 120 -31.81 -9.21 29.63
N CYS A 121 -31.20 -9.47 28.49
CA CYS A 121 -31.88 -10.13 27.36
C CYS A 121 -32.25 -11.57 27.71
N GLU A 122 -31.31 -12.36 28.22
CA GLU A 122 -31.53 -13.76 28.66
C GLU A 122 -32.62 -13.90 29.72
N THR A 123 -32.79 -12.90 30.60
CA THR A 123 -33.82 -12.92 31.64
C THR A 123 -35.16 -12.38 31.16
N SER A 124 -35.20 -11.38 30.25
CA SER A 124 -36.38 -10.65 29.81
C SER A 124 -37.52 -11.52 29.23
N SER A 125 -38.73 -11.29 29.73
CA SER A 125 -39.97 -11.86 29.18
C SER A 125 -40.35 -11.24 27.84
N LEU A 126 -40.07 -9.95 27.62
CA LEU A 126 -40.33 -9.27 26.34
C LEU A 126 -39.42 -9.81 25.22
N PHE A 127 -38.16 -10.13 25.53
CA PHE A 127 -37.26 -10.76 24.57
C PHE A 127 -37.63 -12.21 24.27
N LYS A 128 -38.01 -13.00 25.29
CA LYS A 128 -38.52 -14.37 25.10
C LYS A 128 -39.83 -14.43 24.30
N GLN A 129 -40.75 -13.50 24.57
CA GLN A 129 -41.96 -13.33 23.75
C GLN A 129 -41.57 -12.97 22.31
N ALA A 130 -40.58 -12.09 22.11
CA ALA A 130 -40.13 -11.71 20.77
C ALA A 130 -39.49 -12.85 19.98
N LEU A 131 -38.70 -13.70 20.63
CA LEU A 131 -38.13 -14.90 19.99
C LEU A 131 -39.20 -15.95 19.63
N SER A 132 -40.33 -15.98 20.34
CA SER A 132 -41.44 -16.91 20.05
C SER A 132 -42.17 -16.64 18.73
N ASP A 133 -41.88 -15.52 18.06
CA ASP A 133 -42.32 -15.25 16.68
C ASP A 133 -41.70 -16.24 15.67
N PHE A 134 -40.60 -16.92 16.03
CA PHE A 134 -39.82 -17.79 15.15
C PHE A 134 -39.74 -19.24 15.66
N ASP A 135 -39.47 -20.17 14.74
CA ASP A 135 -39.27 -21.60 15.01
C ASP A 135 -37.80 -21.96 14.73
N LEU A 136 -36.91 -21.80 15.72
CA LEU A 136 -35.49 -22.16 15.58
C LEU A 136 -35.30 -23.69 15.50
N PRO A 137 -34.47 -24.23 14.58
CA PRO A 137 -34.27 -25.67 14.46
C PRO A 137 -33.53 -26.29 15.67
N GLU A 138 -33.71 -27.60 15.88
CA GLU A 138 -32.97 -28.34 16.90
C GLU A 138 -31.45 -28.25 16.66
N GLY A 139 -30.72 -27.87 17.72
CA GLY A 139 -29.28 -27.61 17.66
C GLY A 139 -28.90 -26.15 17.39
N PHE A 140 -29.86 -25.21 17.30
CA PHE A 140 -29.58 -23.78 17.31
C PHE A 140 -29.83 -23.13 18.68
N GLU A 141 -29.00 -22.15 19.03
CA GLU A 141 -29.15 -21.26 20.17
C GLU A 141 -29.10 -19.79 19.73
N VAL A 142 -29.53 -18.85 20.58
CA VAL A 142 -29.52 -17.41 20.26
C VAL A 142 -28.23 -16.75 20.77
N VAL A 143 -27.52 -16.05 19.89
CA VAL A 143 -26.39 -15.18 20.22
C VAL A 143 -26.86 -13.73 20.25
N ILE A 144 -26.37 -12.98 21.23
CA ILE A 144 -26.75 -11.60 21.51
C ILE A 144 -25.47 -10.76 21.39
N GLU A 145 -25.43 -9.83 20.44
CA GLU A 145 -24.30 -8.93 20.18
C GLU A 145 -24.65 -7.51 20.64
N PRO A 146 -24.13 -7.06 21.80
CA PRO A 146 -24.31 -5.68 22.26
C PRO A 146 -23.78 -4.63 21.28
N TRP A 147 -24.52 -3.54 21.11
CA TRP A 147 -24.24 -2.43 20.20
C TRP A 147 -24.52 -1.07 20.85
N PRO A 148 -23.77 -0.01 20.51
CA PRO A 148 -24.15 1.35 20.85
C PRO A 148 -25.52 1.69 20.22
N TYR A 149 -26.37 2.41 20.97
CA TYR A 149 -27.73 2.73 20.52
C TYR A 149 -27.79 3.73 19.36
N GLY A 150 -26.74 4.54 19.15
CA GLY A 150 -26.77 5.65 18.18
C GLY A 150 -27.60 6.85 18.68
N PRO A 151 -27.94 7.81 17.82
CA PRO A 151 -28.71 8.98 18.23
C PRO A 151 -30.16 8.63 18.63
N VAL A 152 -30.73 9.39 19.56
CA VAL A 152 -32.17 9.33 19.89
C VAL A 152 -32.96 10.19 18.92
N ASP A 153 -33.93 9.60 18.22
CA ASP A 153 -34.74 10.28 17.20
C ASP A 153 -35.49 11.51 17.77
N TYR A 154 -36.21 11.32 18.89
CA TYR A 154 -37.11 12.32 19.48
C TYR A 154 -36.42 13.16 20.58
N PRO A 155 -36.85 14.41 20.82
CA PRO A 155 -36.25 15.30 21.83
C PRO A 155 -36.84 15.10 23.24
N GLU A 156 -37.09 13.83 23.63
CA GLU A 156 -37.49 13.49 25.00
C GLU A 156 -36.26 13.47 25.94
N GLU A 157 -36.47 13.04 27.19
CA GLU A 157 -35.45 12.90 28.22
C GLU A 157 -34.19 12.17 27.69
N ASN A 158 -32.98 12.73 27.94
CA ASN A 158 -31.71 12.21 27.41
C ASN A 158 -31.29 10.90 28.09
N ARG A 159 -32.04 9.83 27.84
CA ARG A 159 -31.84 8.51 28.42
C ARG A 159 -30.71 7.77 27.72
N ARG A 160 -29.86 7.14 28.54
CA ARG A 160 -28.82 6.26 28.04
C ARG A 160 -29.45 4.90 27.70
N TYR A 161 -29.31 4.50 26.44
CA TYR A 161 -29.83 3.24 25.91
C TYR A 161 -28.67 2.41 25.36
N VAL A 162 -28.81 1.09 25.44
CA VAL A 162 -27.96 0.13 24.72
C VAL A 162 -28.88 -0.82 23.96
N GLN A 163 -28.47 -1.28 22.79
CA GLN A 163 -29.23 -2.23 21.98
C GLN A 163 -28.40 -3.50 21.76
N ALA A 164 -29.02 -4.61 21.37
CA ALA A 164 -28.28 -5.74 20.82
C ALA A 164 -28.78 -6.07 19.41
N LEU A 165 -27.87 -6.57 18.57
CA LEU A 165 -28.21 -7.36 17.40
C LEU A 165 -28.35 -8.82 17.85
N CYS A 166 -29.19 -9.60 17.19
CA CYS A 166 -29.42 -10.99 17.56
C CYS A 166 -29.22 -11.91 16.36
N PHE A 167 -28.61 -13.05 16.64
CA PHE A 167 -28.25 -14.09 15.68
C PHE A 167 -28.60 -15.46 16.25
N ALA A 168 -28.56 -16.50 15.42
CA ALA A 168 -28.52 -17.88 15.89
C ALA A 168 -27.13 -18.50 15.67
N ARG A 169 -26.72 -19.45 16.52
CA ARG A 169 -25.51 -20.25 16.31
C ARG A 169 -25.90 -21.72 16.12
N ASP A 170 -25.36 -22.36 15.09
CA ASP A 170 -25.44 -23.80 14.91
C ASP A 170 -24.45 -24.51 15.84
N THR A 171 -24.97 -25.10 16.92
CA THR A 171 -24.16 -25.81 17.93
C THR A 171 -23.81 -27.23 17.53
N ARG A 172 -24.37 -27.76 16.42
CA ARG A 172 -24.25 -29.18 16.04
C ARG A 172 -22.84 -29.58 15.60
N SER A 173 -22.01 -28.59 15.26
CA SER A 173 -20.57 -28.75 15.02
C SER A 173 -19.79 -29.09 16.30
N GLY A 174 -20.33 -28.75 17.48
CA GLY A 174 -19.63 -28.79 18.76
C GLY A 174 -18.52 -27.73 18.90
N ASN A 175 -18.38 -26.82 17.94
CA ASN A 175 -17.34 -25.78 17.93
C ASN A 175 -17.95 -24.42 18.32
N PRO A 176 -17.48 -23.76 19.41
CA PRO A 176 -18.02 -22.46 19.83
C PRO A 176 -17.73 -21.35 18.82
N ASP A 177 -16.67 -21.47 18.03
CA ASP A 177 -16.20 -20.45 17.10
C ASP A 177 -16.88 -20.55 15.70
N ALA A 178 -17.96 -21.33 15.61
CA ALA A 178 -18.83 -21.41 14.43
C ALA A 178 -19.53 -20.06 14.16
N ASN A 179 -19.63 -19.68 12.89
CA ASN A 179 -20.03 -18.35 12.47
C ASN A 179 -21.53 -18.08 12.70
N PHE A 180 -21.89 -17.43 13.81
CA PHE A 180 -23.26 -17.05 14.12
C PHE A 180 -23.81 -15.94 13.20
N TYR A 181 -22.95 -15.12 12.59
CA TYR A 181 -23.39 -14.06 11.66
C TYR A 181 -24.11 -14.64 10.42
N SER A 182 -23.93 -15.93 10.10
CA SER A 182 -24.70 -16.65 9.06
C SER A 182 -26.21 -16.71 9.31
N TYR A 183 -26.69 -16.43 10.52
CA TYR A 183 -28.08 -16.65 10.92
C TYR A 183 -28.69 -15.43 11.65
N PRO A 184 -28.75 -14.24 11.01
CA PRO A 184 -29.29 -13.03 11.64
C PRO A 184 -30.78 -13.17 11.95
N LEU A 185 -31.21 -12.63 13.09
CA LEU A 185 -32.60 -12.64 13.56
C LEU A 185 -33.17 -11.21 13.58
N PRO A 186 -34.40 -10.97 13.08
CA PRO A 186 -35.00 -9.63 13.02
C PRO A 186 -35.61 -9.19 14.37
N VAL A 187 -34.81 -9.24 15.44
CA VAL A 187 -35.16 -8.73 16.78
C VAL A 187 -34.00 -7.94 17.36
N ILE A 188 -34.29 -6.73 17.84
CA ILE A 188 -33.30 -5.82 18.42
C ILE A 188 -33.80 -5.39 19.81
N PRO A 189 -33.44 -6.09 20.90
CA PRO A 189 -33.79 -5.67 22.25
C PRO A 189 -33.08 -4.36 22.60
N VAL A 190 -33.76 -3.50 23.35
CA VAL A 190 -33.24 -2.21 23.81
C VAL A 190 -33.38 -2.11 25.32
N MET A 191 -32.25 -1.88 25.99
CA MET A 191 -32.15 -1.70 27.44
C MET A 191 -32.05 -0.22 27.79
N ASP A 192 -32.84 0.22 28.77
CA ASP A 192 -32.59 1.48 29.48
C ASP A 192 -31.44 1.23 30.47
N ALA A 193 -30.31 1.92 30.27
CA ALA A 193 -29.08 1.64 31.03
C ALA A 193 -29.16 2.08 32.50
N VAL A 194 -30.17 2.89 32.87
CA VAL A 194 -30.38 3.35 34.25
C VAL A 194 -31.22 2.35 35.04
N THR A 195 -32.29 1.80 34.44
CA THR A 195 -33.09 0.74 35.09
C THR A 195 -32.48 -0.65 34.93
N GLN A 196 -31.61 -0.85 33.94
CA GLN A 196 -31.16 -2.15 33.44
C GLN A 196 -32.31 -3.05 32.98
N GLU A 197 -33.42 -2.48 32.50
CA GLU A 197 -34.55 -3.26 32.00
C GLU A 197 -34.60 -3.22 30.46
N ILE A 198 -34.94 -4.36 29.83
CA ILE A 198 -35.26 -4.41 28.40
C ILE A 198 -36.62 -3.75 28.19
N VAL A 199 -36.63 -2.45 27.93
CA VAL A 199 -37.85 -1.63 27.84
C VAL A 199 -38.66 -1.89 26.56
N ARG A 200 -38.03 -2.42 25.51
CA ARG A 200 -38.69 -2.85 24.26
C ARG A 200 -37.83 -3.80 23.43
N VAL A 201 -38.41 -4.36 22.38
CA VAL A 201 -37.69 -5.10 21.33
C VAL A 201 -38.17 -4.58 19.97
N ASP A 202 -37.29 -3.90 19.23
CA ASP A 202 -37.57 -3.38 17.90
C ASP A 202 -37.67 -4.57 16.89
N ARG A 203 -38.60 -4.49 15.92
CA ARG A 203 -38.77 -5.45 14.81
C ARG A 203 -38.38 -4.79 13.47
N PRO A 204 -37.13 -4.92 13.02
CA PRO A 204 -36.76 -4.51 11.66
C PRO A 204 -37.54 -5.31 10.60
N ALA A 205 -37.83 -4.67 9.48
CA ALA A 205 -38.35 -5.35 8.28
C ALA A 205 -37.28 -6.24 7.64
N THR A 206 -37.68 -7.41 7.13
CA THR A 206 -36.84 -8.38 6.39
C THR A 206 -37.05 -8.33 4.87
N GLY A 207 -38.08 -7.61 4.41
CA GLY A 207 -38.38 -7.43 3.00
C GLY A 207 -37.29 -6.67 2.22
N GLY A 208 -37.36 -6.80 0.88
CA GLY A 208 -36.34 -6.34 -0.05
C GLY A 208 -36.79 -5.20 -0.98
N LYS A 209 -36.27 -5.19 -2.21
CA LYS A 209 -36.61 -4.22 -3.26
C LYS A 209 -38.13 -4.17 -3.50
N GLY A 210 -38.71 -2.99 -3.32
CA GLY A 210 -40.14 -2.72 -3.56
C GLY A 210 -41.06 -2.87 -2.35
N GLU A 211 -40.55 -3.31 -1.20
CA GLU A 211 -41.33 -3.52 0.03
C GLU A 211 -41.14 -2.38 1.04
N GLY A 212 -42.10 -2.20 1.95
CA GLY A 212 -42.16 -1.05 2.84
C GLY A 212 -41.10 -1.07 3.95
N LEU A 213 -40.56 0.10 4.32
CA LEU A 213 -39.47 0.25 5.31
C LEU A 213 -39.77 -0.28 6.73
N ARG A 214 -41.01 -0.68 7.02
CA ARG A 214 -41.47 -1.28 8.29
C ARG A 214 -42.33 -2.53 8.07
N GLU A 215 -42.43 -3.01 6.84
CA GLU A 215 -43.30 -4.11 6.46
C GLU A 215 -42.75 -5.43 7.00
N GLN A 216 -43.61 -6.21 7.67
CA GLN A 216 -43.21 -7.46 8.32
C GLN A 216 -43.59 -8.61 7.38
N THR A 217 -42.63 -9.00 6.54
CA THR A 217 -42.79 -10.00 5.48
C THR A 217 -42.30 -11.40 5.88
N PHE A 218 -41.67 -11.51 7.05
CA PHE A 218 -41.03 -12.74 7.52
C PHE A 218 -41.98 -13.93 7.74
N ASN A 219 -41.42 -15.13 7.59
CA ASN A 219 -41.99 -16.40 8.03
C ASN A 219 -41.50 -16.78 9.44
N ARG A 220 -42.12 -17.78 10.08
CA ARG A 220 -41.61 -18.32 11.36
C ARG A 220 -40.27 -19.05 11.19
N ASP A 221 -40.07 -19.68 10.05
CA ASP A 221 -38.83 -20.37 9.66
C ASP A 221 -37.79 -19.37 9.11
N ILE A 222 -37.43 -18.42 9.97
CA ILE A 222 -36.68 -17.19 9.65
C ILE A 222 -35.21 -17.43 9.25
N ILE A 223 -34.68 -18.61 9.55
CA ILE A 223 -33.32 -19.05 9.19
C ILE A 223 -33.30 -20.37 8.41
N GLY A 224 -34.45 -20.93 8.01
CA GLY A 224 -34.50 -22.16 7.20
C GLY A 224 -33.91 -22.02 5.81
N HIS A 225 -33.86 -20.79 5.28
CA HIS A 225 -33.14 -20.42 4.05
C HIS A 225 -31.70 -19.92 4.29
N CYS A 226 -31.22 -19.85 5.54
CA CYS A 226 -29.86 -19.39 5.82
C CYS A 226 -28.82 -20.50 5.60
N LYS A 227 -27.60 -20.12 5.20
CA LYS A 227 -26.49 -21.04 4.94
C LYS A 227 -25.31 -20.80 5.88
N ALA A 228 -24.78 -21.90 6.41
CA ALA A 228 -23.50 -21.92 7.13
C ALA A 228 -22.39 -21.29 6.27
N SER A 229 -21.51 -20.53 6.88
CA SER A 229 -20.40 -19.85 6.20
C SER A 229 -19.26 -19.67 7.20
N ASP A 230 -18.63 -20.76 7.62
CA ASP A 230 -17.54 -20.73 8.58
C ASP A 230 -16.23 -20.28 7.93
N TYR A 231 -15.46 -19.45 8.63
CA TYR A 231 -14.13 -18.97 8.23
C TYR A 231 -12.98 -19.73 8.90
N ILE A 232 -13.24 -20.41 10.02
CA ILE A 232 -12.21 -21.09 10.81
C ILE A 232 -11.71 -22.38 10.12
N PRO A 233 -10.38 -22.66 10.12
CA PRO A 233 -9.78 -23.77 9.38
C PRO A 233 -10.39 -25.15 9.63
N GLU A 234 -10.95 -25.37 10.81
CA GLU A 234 -11.50 -26.64 11.31
C GLU A 234 -12.90 -26.96 10.76
N LEU A 235 -13.64 -25.95 10.28
CA LEU A 235 -14.99 -26.10 9.73
C LEU A 235 -15.06 -25.94 8.20
N LEU A 236 -13.96 -25.56 7.54
CA LEU A 236 -13.88 -25.48 6.08
C LEU A 236 -14.08 -26.89 5.46
N PRO A 237 -15.07 -27.11 4.56
CA PRO A 237 -15.39 -28.44 4.04
C PRO A 237 -14.23 -29.21 3.39
N GLU A 238 -13.35 -28.51 2.67
CA GLU A 238 -12.14 -29.05 2.02
C GLU A 238 -10.84 -28.73 2.82
N GLY A 239 -10.97 -28.05 3.95
CA GLY A 239 -9.86 -27.53 4.75
C GLY A 239 -9.02 -26.45 4.05
N THR A 240 -7.88 -26.12 4.66
CA THR A 240 -6.94 -25.11 4.14
C THR A 240 -6.08 -25.60 2.97
N ARG A 241 -5.61 -24.68 2.11
CA ARG A 241 -4.69 -24.98 0.99
C ARG A 241 -3.40 -25.67 1.47
N LYS A 242 -2.87 -26.63 0.69
CA LYS A 242 -1.72 -27.48 1.08
C LYS A 242 -0.44 -27.24 0.26
N ASP A 243 -0.44 -26.26 -0.64
CA ASP A 243 0.66 -25.94 -1.58
C ASP A 243 1.50 -24.71 -1.17
N LEU A 244 0.98 -23.91 -0.23
CA LEU A 244 1.66 -22.72 0.33
C LEU A 244 2.96 -23.13 1.04
N LYS A 245 4.05 -22.43 0.71
CA LYS A 245 5.39 -22.68 1.27
C LYS A 245 5.75 -21.60 2.28
N GLN A 246 6.49 -21.98 3.32
CA GLN A 246 6.93 -21.06 4.37
C GLN A 246 7.77 -19.91 3.80
N LEU A 247 7.45 -18.69 4.22
CA LEU A 247 8.22 -17.46 3.97
C LEU A 247 8.73 -16.93 5.32
N ASN A 248 10.04 -16.97 5.55
CA ASN A 248 10.64 -16.53 6.82
C ASN A 248 11.31 -15.16 6.67
N VAL A 249 10.90 -14.20 7.49
CA VAL A 249 11.59 -12.90 7.66
C VAL A 249 12.50 -13.01 8.87
N VAL A 250 13.81 -12.83 8.70
CA VAL A 250 14.81 -13.00 9.77
C VAL A 250 15.84 -11.88 9.76
N GLN A 251 16.31 -11.50 10.94
CA GLN A 251 17.37 -10.50 11.15
C GLN A 251 18.50 -11.12 11.98
N PRO A 252 19.51 -11.76 11.36
CA PRO A 252 20.53 -12.56 12.07
C PRO A 252 21.39 -11.80 13.07
N GLU A 253 21.50 -10.48 12.92
CA GLU A 253 22.31 -9.58 13.76
C GLU A 253 21.46 -8.76 14.75
N GLY A 254 20.15 -9.04 14.83
CA GLY A 254 19.18 -8.24 15.59
C GLY A 254 18.54 -7.12 14.78
N PRO A 255 17.69 -6.28 15.41
CA PRO A 255 17.06 -5.14 14.76
C PRO A 255 18.01 -3.96 14.60
N SER A 256 17.77 -3.11 13.59
CA SER A 256 18.47 -1.84 13.39
C SER A 256 17.94 -0.71 14.30
N PHE A 257 16.83 -0.95 15.02
CA PHE A 257 16.24 0.00 15.97
C PHE A 257 16.75 -0.24 17.40
N ARG A 258 16.67 0.80 18.22
CA ARG A 258 16.93 0.76 19.67
C ARG A 258 15.74 1.30 20.43
N ILE A 259 15.57 0.78 21.65
CA ILE A 259 14.54 1.22 22.59
C ILE A 259 15.22 1.63 23.88
N THR A 260 14.88 2.82 24.38
CA THR A 260 15.21 3.30 25.73
C THR A 260 13.90 3.60 26.46
N ASP A 261 13.92 3.53 27.79
CA ASP A 261 12.80 3.85 28.70
C ASP A 261 11.41 3.24 28.38
N GLU A 262 11.40 2.12 27.63
CA GLU A 262 10.20 1.44 27.10
C GLU A 262 9.29 2.32 26.22
N SER A 263 9.76 3.49 25.75
CA SER A 263 8.99 4.42 24.92
C SER A 263 9.83 5.09 23.83
N LEU A 264 11.07 5.48 24.12
CA LEU A 264 11.96 6.14 23.15
C LEU A 264 12.50 5.16 22.10
N VAL A 265 12.16 5.39 20.84
CA VAL A 265 12.60 4.62 19.67
C VAL A 265 13.65 5.42 18.89
N GLU A 266 14.76 4.77 18.52
CA GLU A 266 15.81 5.33 17.65
C GLU A 266 16.11 4.36 16.50
N TRP A 267 16.02 4.82 15.24
CA TRP A 267 16.22 3.97 14.05
C TRP A 267 16.51 4.81 12.80
N GLN A 268 17.61 4.51 12.07
CA GLN A 268 17.90 5.10 10.74
C GLN A 268 17.66 6.63 10.66
N LYS A 269 18.30 7.39 11.57
CA LYS A 269 18.16 8.84 11.80
C LYS A 269 16.84 9.30 12.43
N TRP A 270 15.79 8.48 12.48
CA TRP A 270 14.59 8.78 13.25
C TRP A 270 14.81 8.66 14.76
N ARG A 271 14.14 9.54 15.50
CA ARG A 271 13.93 9.47 16.94
C ARG A 271 12.49 9.87 17.26
N PHE A 272 11.75 9.05 17.99
CA PHE A 272 10.38 9.36 18.41
C PHE A 272 10.00 8.57 19.67
N ARG A 273 8.90 8.95 20.33
CA ARG A 273 8.37 8.26 21.50
C ARG A 273 7.02 7.59 21.17
N VAL A 274 6.88 6.30 21.52
CA VAL A 274 5.61 5.58 21.43
C VAL A 274 4.85 5.75 22.76
N GLY A 275 3.57 6.09 22.68
CA GLY A 275 2.65 6.18 23.80
C GLY A 275 1.34 5.44 23.50
N PHE A 276 0.49 5.28 24.52
CA PHE A 276 -0.81 4.60 24.40
C PHE A 276 -1.85 5.26 25.30
N ASN A 277 -3.11 5.32 24.86
CA ASN A 277 -4.24 5.65 25.74
C ASN A 277 -5.53 4.85 25.37
N PRO A 278 -6.48 4.70 26.31
CA PRO A 278 -7.74 3.97 26.12
C PRO A 278 -8.58 4.34 24.89
N ARG A 279 -8.52 5.60 24.43
CA ARG A 279 -9.29 6.06 23.26
C ARG A 279 -8.55 5.84 21.95
N GLU A 280 -7.36 6.41 21.81
CA GLU A 280 -6.62 6.49 20.54
C GLU A 280 -5.78 5.25 20.23
N GLY A 281 -5.59 4.34 21.18
CA GLY A 281 -4.65 3.24 21.04
C GLY A 281 -3.21 3.77 20.95
N ALA A 282 -2.45 3.36 19.93
CA ALA A 282 -1.07 3.80 19.77
C ALA A 282 -0.99 5.26 19.29
N THR A 283 -0.18 6.06 19.98
CA THR A 283 0.12 7.46 19.64
C THR A 283 1.63 7.66 19.49
N ILE A 284 2.06 8.50 18.56
CA ILE A 284 3.49 8.81 18.33
C ILE A 284 3.77 10.26 18.70
N HIS A 285 4.86 10.50 19.43
CA HIS A 285 5.21 11.80 19.99
C HIS A 285 6.67 12.17 19.71
N ASP A 286 6.97 13.47 19.75
CA ASP A 286 8.33 14.04 19.69
C ASP A 286 9.16 13.43 18.55
N VAL A 287 8.67 13.57 17.31
CA VAL A 287 9.22 12.95 16.10
C VAL A 287 10.28 13.84 15.47
N TRP A 288 11.50 13.32 15.41
CA TRP A 288 12.67 13.96 14.81
C TRP A 288 13.31 13.05 13.76
N TYR A 289 13.94 13.64 12.75
CA TYR A 289 14.82 12.97 11.80
C TYR A 289 16.13 13.76 11.69
N ASP A 290 17.26 13.06 11.85
CA ASP A 290 18.63 13.60 11.67
C ASP A 290 18.88 14.90 12.46
N GLY A 291 18.45 14.92 13.73
CA GLY A 291 18.61 16.06 14.63
C GLY A 291 17.67 17.24 14.36
N ARG A 292 16.62 17.05 13.54
CA ARG A 292 15.61 18.09 13.24
C ARG A 292 14.18 17.61 13.51
N SER A 293 13.34 18.50 14.04
CA SER A 293 11.97 18.16 14.43
C SER A 293 11.02 18.11 13.22
N VAL A 294 10.02 17.22 13.28
CA VAL A 294 9.08 16.94 12.19
C VAL A 294 7.63 17.01 12.70
N MET A 295 7.28 16.21 13.70
CA MET A 295 5.94 16.20 14.32
C MET A 295 6.06 16.24 15.84
N TYR A 296 5.17 16.99 16.49
CA TYR A 296 4.99 16.94 17.94
C TYR A 296 4.16 15.71 18.35
N ARG A 297 3.06 15.42 17.65
CA ARG A 297 2.14 14.30 17.93
C ARG A 297 1.45 13.78 16.66
N LEU A 298 1.24 12.48 16.58
CA LEU A 298 0.42 11.80 15.57
C LEU A 298 -0.53 10.83 16.27
N SER A 299 -1.81 10.85 15.90
CA SER A 299 -2.79 9.85 16.34
C SER A 299 -3.93 9.63 15.34
N VAL A 300 -4.55 8.45 15.40
CA VAL A 300 -5.93 8.27 14.94
C VAL A 300 -6.83 8.93 15.99
N SER A 301 -7.67 9.87 15.56
CA SER A 301 -8.38 10.80 16.44
C SER A 301 -9.84 10.40 16.67
N GLU A 302 -10.48 9.90 15.62
CA GLU A 302 -11.85 9.37 15.65
C GLU A 302 -12.07 8.46 14.42
N MET A 303 -13.08 7.61 14.48
CA MET A 303 -13.59 6.88 13.31
C MET A 303 -15.10 6.73 13.43
N THR A 304 -15.85 7.05 12.37
CA THR A 304 -17.30 6.82 12.35
C THR A 304 -17.72 5.82 11.29
N VAL A 305 -18.69 4.96 11.64
CA VAL A 305 -19.22 3.90 10.79
C VAL A 305 -20.74 4.09 10.57
N PRO A 306 -21.16 5.03 9.71
CA PRO A 306 -22.57 5.26 9.38
C PRO A 306 -23.11 4.19 8.42
N TYR A 307 -24.25 3.59 8.79
CA TYR A 307 -24.99 2.66 7.94
C TYR A 307 -26.09 3.37 7.15
N ALA A 308 -26.31 2.90 5.92
CA ALA A 308 -27.20 3.49 4.93
C ALA A 308 -28.52 2.71 4.70
N ASP A 309 -28.86 1.76 5.58
CA ASP A 309 -30.17 1.08 5.57
C ASP A 309 -31.24 1.99 6.21
N PRO A 310 -32.26 2.46 5.45
CA PRO A 310 -33.28 3.38 5.96
C PRO A 310 -34.41 2.67 6.72
N ARG A 311 -34.43 1.33 6.81
CA ARG A 311 -35.45 0.60 7.57
C ARG A 311 -35.20 0.76 9.07
N PRO A 312 -36.15 1.26 9.88
CA PRO A 312 -35.94 1.35 11.32
C PRO A 312 -35.76 -0.04 11.96
N PRO A 313 -34.85 -0.19 12.94
CA PRO A 313 -34.07 0.87 13.57
C PRO A 313 -32.71 1.17 12.90
N TYR A 314 -32.34 0.51 11.80
CA TYR A 314 -30.97 0.54 11.25
C TYR A 314 -30.45 1.95 10.89
N HIS A 315 -31.36 2.90 10.62
CA HIS A 315 -31.02 4.31 10.39
C HIS A 315 -30.24 4.97 11.54
N ARG A 316 -30.28 4.42 12.76
CA ARG A 316 -29.50 4.88 13.93
C ARG A 316 -28.13 4.21 14.09
N LYS A 317 -27.78 3.20 13.26
CA LYS A 317 -26.45 2.55 13.29
C LYS A 317 -25.40 3.53 12.74
N GLN A 318 -24.82 4.32 13.64
CA GLN A 318 -23.64 5.14 13.42
C GLN A 318 -22.81 5.14 14.69
N ALA A 319 -21.84 4.22 14.75
CA ALA A 319 -20.85 4.19 15.82
C ALA A 319 -19.78 5.27 15.61
N PHE A 320 -19.18 5.69 16.72
CA PHE A 320 -17.92 6.45 16.75
C PHE A 320 -16.92 5.56 17.47
N ASP A 321 -16.21 4.70 16.75
CA ASP A 321 -15.56 3.53 17.33
C ASP A 321 -14.47 3.89 18.36
N PHE A 322 -13.85 5.07 18.24
CA PHE A 322 -12.88 5.56 19.23
C PHE A 322 -13.59 6.27 20.39
N GLY A 323 -14.61 7.09 20.14
CA GLY A 323 -15.32 7.85 21.19
C GLY A 323 -16.39 7.08 21.99
N ASP A 324 -17.07 6.13 21.35
CA ASP A 324 -18.17 5.35 21.94
C ASP A 324 -17.64 4.11 22.68
N GLY A 325 -16.64 3.41 22.14
CA GLY A 325 -16.08 2.16 22.70
C GLY A 325 -14.67 2.24 23.26
N GLY A 326 -13.90 3.29 22.93
CA GLY A 326 -12.48 3.39 23.29
C GLY A 326 -11.61 2.43 22.47
N GLY A 327 -11.11 2.87 21.32
CA GLY A 327 -10.34 2.02 20.40
C GLY A 327 -9.11 1.37 21.05
N GLY A 328 -8.46 2.06 21.98
CA GLY A 328 -7.38 1.49 22.79
C GLY A 328 -7.83 0.39 23.76
N ASN A 329 -9.01 0.52 24.40
CA ASN A 329 -9.58 -0.54 25.24
C ASN A 329 -9.87 -1.82 24.43
N MET A 330 -10.14 -1.66 23.13
CA MET A 330 -10.42 -2.74 22.17
C MET A 330 -9.15 -3.29 21.47
N ALA A 331 -7.95 -2.88 21.90
CA ALA A 331 -6.70 -3.31 21.29
C ALA A 331 -6.38 -4.80 21.56
N ASN A 332 -6.04 -5.53 20.50
CA ASN A 332 -5.72 -6.95 20.57
C ASN A 332 -4.37 -7.22 21.26
N ASN A 333 -4.23 -8.38 21.91
CA ASN A 333 -2.94 -8.93 22.36
C ASN A 333 -2.24 -9.60 21.16
N LEU A 334 -1.35 -8.86 20.50
CA LEU A 334 -0.75 -9.27 19.23
C LEU A 334 0.22 -10.46 19.40
N SER A 335 0.06 -11.49 18.57
CA SER A 335 0.76 -12.76 18.65
C SER A 335 1.95 -12.84 17.68
N LEU A 336 3.09 -13.32 18.19
CA LEU A 336 4.36 -13.38 17.46
C LEU A 336 4.30 -14.34 16.27
N GLY A 337 4.51 -13.81 15.06
CA GLY A 337 4.46 -14.59 13.82
C GLY A 337 3.07 -14.76 13.21
N CYS A 338 2.02 -14.24 13.87
CA CYS A 338 0.67 -14.11 13.33
C CYS A 338 0.45 -12.69 12.81
N ASP A 339 0.28 -11.73 13.72
CA ASP A 339 -0.14 -10.36 13.40
C ASP A 339 1.01 -9.46 12.94
N CYS A 340 2.23 -9.79 13.40
CA CYS A 340 3.47 -9.12 13.04
C CYS A 340 4.56 -10.16 12.76
N LEU A 341 5.21 -10.07 11.59
CA LEU A 341 6.14 -11.07 11.07
C LEU A 341 7.57 -10.52 10.94
N GLY A 342 8.53 -11.18 11.61
CA GLY A 342 9.94 -10.79 11.61
C GLY A 342 10.53 -10.83 13.01
N LEU A 343 11.45 -9.90 13.30
CA LEU A 343 11.94 -9.66 14.65
C LEU A 343 11.13 -8.51 15.27
N ILE A 344 10.31 -8.83 16.27
CA ILE A 344 9.30 -7.93 16.83
C ILE A 344 9.69 -7.50 18.25
N LYS A 345 9.55 -6.21 18.56
CA LYS A 345 9.43 -5.66 19.92
C LYS A 345 7.96 -5.33 20.17
N TYR A 346 7.43 -5.72 21.31
CA TYR A 346 6.08 -5.37 21.74
C TYR A 346 6.10 -4.29 22.83
N PHE A 347 5.08 -3.44 22.84
CA PHE A 347 4.75 -2.55 23.96
C PHE A 347 3.45 -3.01 24.61
N ASP A 348 3.40 -2.88 25.93
CA ASP A 348 2.26 -3.21 26.76
C ASP A 348 1.50 -1.94 27.19
N ALA A 349 0.25 -2.07 27.58
CA ALA A 349 -0.56 -1.00 28.15
C ALA A 349 -1.15 -1.37 29.52
N VAL A 350 -1.82 -0.41 30.16
CA VAL A 350 -2.57 -0.58 31.40
C VAL A 350 -4.01 -0.13 31.16
N ALA A 351 -4.94 -1.07 31.28
CA ALA A 351 -6.38 -0.84 31.34
C ALA A 351 -6.85 -0.68 32.79
N THR A 352 -8.11 -0.30 32.96
CA THR A 352 -8.79 -0.11 34.26
C THR A 352 -9.96 -1.09 34.36
N GLU A 353 -10.02 -1.85 35.44
CA GLU A 353 -11.19 -2.66 35.79
C GLU A 353 -12.25 -1.82 36.51
N ALA A 354 -13.48 -2.33 36.62
CA ALA A 354 -14.63 -1.61 37.17
C ALA A 354 -14.45 -1.12 38.64
N ASP A 355 -13.62 -1.80 39.44
CA ASP A 355 -13.24 -1.38 40.80
C ASP A 355 -12.07 -0.36 40.82
N GLY A 356 -11.59 0.04 39.64
CA GLY A 356 -10.43 0.90 39.41
C GLY A 356 -9.09 0.17 39.46
N THR A 357 -9.06 -1.16 39.61
CA THR A 357 -7.81 -1.93 39.64
C THR A 357 -7.10 -1.88 38.28
N ALA A 358 -5.79 -1.67 38.32
CA ALA A 358 -4.96 -1.64 37.13
C ALA A 358 -4.81 -3.05 36.52
N LYS A 359 -5.00 -3.17 35.21
CA LYS A 359 -4.89 -4.43 34.47
C LYS A 359 -3.91 -4.28 33.31
N LYS A 360 -2.83 -5.05 33.33
CA LYS A 360 -1.87 -5.05 32.22
C LYS A 360 -2.48 -5.67 30.96
N LEU A 361 -2.43 -4.94 29.84
CA LEU A 361 -2.71 -5.46 28.50
C LEU A 361 -1.38 -5.75 27.80
N PRO A 362 -0.99 -7.03 27.60
CA PRO A 362 0.26 -7.37 26.92
C PRO A 362 0.16 -7.15 25.40
N ASN A 363 1.29 -6.80 24.79
CA ASN A 363 1.52 -6.79 23.33
C ASN A 363 0.56 -5.96 22.46
N VAL A 364 -0.09 -4.93 23.01
CA VAL A 364 -1.08 -4.11 22.27
C VAL A 364 -0.51 -3.27 21.11
N ILE A 365 0.81 -3.06 21.08
CA ILE A 365 1.52 -2.44 19.96
C ILE A 365 2.71 -3.32 19.58
N CYS A 366 2.90 -3.58 18.29
CA CYS A 366 4.11 -4.21 17.77
C CYS A 366 4.99 -3.20 17.02
N LEU A 367 6.30 -3.38 17.14
CA LEU A 367 7.35 -2.62 16.48
C LEU A 367 8.29 -3.58 15.75
N HIS A 368 8.43 -3.42 14.45
CA HIS A 368 9.36 -4.22 13.66
C HIS A 368 9.86 -3.49 12.42
N GLU A 369 10.88 -4.04 11.77
CA GLU A 369 11.32 -3.60 10.45
C GLU A 369 10.70 -4.46 9.35
N GLN A 370 10.46 -3.87 8.18
CA GLN A 370 10.04 -4.60 6.98
C GLN A 370 10.77 -4.09 5.72
N ASP A 371 10.90 -4.96 4.72
CA ASP A 371 11.45 -4.60 3.42
C ASP A 371 10.30 -4.30 2.45
N ASN A 372 10.17 -3.04 2.05
CA ASN A 372 9.15 -2.55 1.13
C ASN A 372 9.74 -2.21 -0.25
N GLY A 373 10.63 -3.08 -0.77
CA GLY A 373 11.08 -3.02 -2.16
C GLY A 373 12.37 -2.23 -2.40
N ILE A 374 12.36 -1.36 -3.41
CA ILE A 374 13.50 -0.54 -3.85
C ILE A 374 13.32 0.87 -3.27
N GLY A 375 14.34 1.40 -2.59
CA GLY A 375 14.32 2.77 -2.07
C GLY A 375 14.57 3.78 -3.19
N TRP A 376 15.74 3.67 -3.81
CA TRP A 376 16.05 4.36 -5.06
C TRP A 376 16.96 3.49 -5.94
N LYS A 377 16.95 3.75 -7.26
CA LYS A 377 17.79 3.04 -8.25
C LYS A 377 18.16 3.96 -9.40
N HIS A 378 19.40 3.84 -9.87
CA HIS A 378 19.84 4.41 -11.14
C HIS A 378 20.74 3.42 -11.89
N SER A 379 20.61 3.39 -13.23
CA SER A 379 21.52 2.68 -14.13
C SER A 379 22.14 3.69 -15.10
N ASN A 380 23.47 3.82 -15.08
CA ASN A 380 24.19 4.67 -16.04
C ASN A 380 24.70 3.85 -17.22
N TRP A 381 23.92 3.85 -18.31
CA TRP A 381 24.23 3.12 -19.55
C TRP A 381 25.65 3.33 -20.07
N ARG A 382 26.15 4.57 -20.02
CA ARG A 382 27.51 4.95 -20.49
C ARG A 382 28.65 4.24 -19.76
N THR A 383 28.34 3.47 -18.70
CA THR A 383 29.29 2.71 -17.87
C THR A 383 28.79 1.31 -17.53
N GLY A 384 27.61 0.91 -18.00
CA GLY A 384 26.89 -0.31 -17.57
C GLY A 384 26.51 -0.36 -16.07
N ARG A 385 26.89 0.62 -15.25
CA ARG A 385 26.80 0.55 -13.79
C ARG A 385 25.39 0.84 -13.28
N ALA A 386 24.82 -0.12 -12.56
CA ALA A 386 23.65 0.10 -11.69
C ALA A 386 24.05 0.40 -10.24
N VAL A 387 23.28 1.25 -9.58
CA VAL A 387 23.30 1.48 -8.13
C VAL A 387 21.85 1.42 -7.63
N VAL A 388 21.63 0.72 -6.51
CA VAL A 388 20.29 0.48 -5.96
C VAL A 388 20.34 0.35 -4.45
N THR A 389 19.37 0.97 -3.77
CA THR A 389 19.11 0.78 -2.33
C THR A 389 17.79 0.02 -2.14
N ARG A 390 17.65 -0.67 -1.01
CA ARG A 390 16.37 -1.26 -0.61
C ARG A 390 15.60 -0.29 0.27
N HIS A 391 14.28 -0.39 0.23
CA HIS A 391 13.39 0.42 1.04
C HIS A 391 13.13 -0.32 2.35
N ARG A 392 13.89 0.01 3.41
CA ARG A 392 13.59 -0.47 4.76
C ARG A 392 12.60 0.50 5.41
N GLU A 393 11.54 -0.04 5.97
CA GLU A 393 10.57 0.68 6.79
C GLU A 393 10.63 0.16 8.23
N LEU A 394 10.39 1.05 9.20
CA LEU A 394 10.07 0.70 10.58
C LEU A 394 8.56 0.90 10.78
N VAL A 395 7.89 -0.12 11.30
CA VAL A 395 6.43 -0.16 11.46
C VAL A 395 6.10 -0.17 12.95
N VAL A 396 5.28 0.79 13.39
CA VAL A 396 4.55 0.77 14.68
C VAL A 396 3.09 0.41 14.36
N GLN A 397 2.62 -0.78 14.73
CA GLN A 397 1.29 -1.28 14.39
C GLN A 397 0.49 -1.65 15.65
N PHE A 398 -0.80 -1.34 15.66
CA PHE A 398 -1.79 -1.88 16.59
C PHE A 398 -3.03 -2.36 15.83
N ILE A 399 -3.78 -3.28 16.43
CA ILE A 399 -5.02 -3.82 15.88
C ILE A 399 -6.11 -3.69 16.94
N ILE A 400 -7.31 -3.30 16.53
CA ILE A 400 -8.48 -3.16 17.42
C ILE A 400 -9.65 -3.98 16.85
N THR A 401 -10.39 -4.68 17.71
CA THR A 401 -11.59 -5.46 17.35
C THR A 401 -12.83 -4.81 17.95
N LEU A 402 -13.79 -4.41 17.12
CA LEU A 402 -15.02 -3.75 17.52
C LEU A 402 -16.22 -4.56 17.00
N ALA A 403 -16.78 -5.39 17.89
CA ALA A 403 -17.78 -6.40 17.59
C ALA A 403 -17.39 -7.32 16.41
N ASN A 404 -17.82 -6.97 15.20
CA ASN A 404 -17.58 -7.74 13.98
C ASN A 404 -16.35 -7.29 13.16
N TYR A 405 -15.79 -6.10 13.40
CA TYR A 405 -14.70 -5.54 12.57
C TYR A 405 -13.34 -5.53 13.26
N GLU A 406 -12.30 -5.85 12.49
CA GLU A 406 -10.89 -5.65 12.83
C GLU A 406 -10.33 -4.46 12.04
N TYR A 407 -9.63 -3.55 12.74
CA TYR A 407 -8.92 -2.45 12.10
C TYR A 407 -7.43 -2.48 12.46
N ILE A 408 -6.57 -2.54 11.44
CA ILE A 408 -5.12 -2.51 11.57
C ILE A 408 -4.64 -1.08 11.30
N PHE A 409 -4.07 -0.44 12.31
CA PHE A 409 -3.50 0.90 12.20
C PHE A 409 -1.98 0.85 12.32
N ALA A 410 -1.27 1.50 11.39
CA ALA A 410 0.19 1.51 11.40
C ALA A 410 0.82 2.88 11.05
N TYR A 411 1.80 3.27 11.85
CA TYR A 411 2.72 4.38 11.58
C TYR A 411 4.02 3.80 11.01
N LYS A 412 4.32 4.08 9.74
CA LYS A 412 5.52 3.58 9.05
C LYS A 412 6.51 4.70 8.81
N PHE A 413 7.77 4.48 9.17
CA PHE A 413 8.87 5.43 8.99
C PHE A 413 9.84 4.88 7.94
N ASP A 414 10.23 5.69 6.97
CA ASP A 414 11.14 5.27 5.90
C ASP A 414 12.52 5.96 5.95
N GLN A 415 13.53 5.34 5.34
CA GLN A 415 14.91 5.86 5.32
C GLN A 415 15.08 7.17 4.52
N SER A 416 14.07 7.60 3.76
CA SER A 416 14.06 8.89 3.04
C SER A 416 13.45 10.05 3.86
N GLY A 417 13.13 9.81 5.13
CA GLY A 417 12.52 10.78 6.02
C GLY A 417 11.00 10.90 5.85
N GLY A 418 10.36 9.96 5.17
CA GLY A 418 8.90 9.89 5.02
C GLY A 418 8.18 9.16 6.15
N ILE A 419 6.93 9.56 6.40
CA ILE A 419 6.00 8.91 7.33
C ILE A 419 4.77 8.48 6.53
N THR A 420 4.43 7.19 6.55
CA THR A 420 3.17 6.68 5.98
C THR A 420 2.24 6.31 7.11
N LEU A 421 1.03 6.86 7.11
CA LEU A 421 -0.04 6.47 8.02
C LEU A 421 -0.94 5.49 7.28
N GLU A 422 -1.13 4.31 7.84
CA GLU A 422 -1.93 3.25 7.24
C GLU A 422 -3.11 2.88 8.13
N ALA A 423 -4.28 2.76 7.53
CA ALA A 423 -5.44 2.10 8.10
C ALA A 423 -5.83 0.94 7.17
N ARG A 424 -6.11 -0.23 7.74
CA ARG A 424 -6.69 -1.36 7.00
C ARG A 424 -7.94 -1.85 7.73
N ALA A 425 -9.01 -2.12 6.98
CA ALA A 425 -10.22 -2.75 7.49
C ALA A 425 -10.25 -4.22 7.06
N THR A 426 -10.70 -5.09 7.96
CA THR A 426 -10.88 -6.54 7.75
C THR A 426 -11.92 -7.05 8.77
N GLY A 427 -12.21 -8.34 8.80
CA GLY A 427 -13.13 -8.94 9.77
C GLY A 427 -14.46 -9.33 9.13
N ILE A 428 -15.51 -9.51 9.93
CA ILE A 428 -16.80 -10.01 9.47
C ILE A 428 -17.72 -8.82 9.15
N LEU A 429 -18.53 -8.92 8.10
CA LEU A 429 -19.53 -7.89 7.78
C LEU A 429 -20.63 -7.86 8.85
N ASN A 430 -21.00 -6.67 9.34
CA ASN A 430 -22.22 -6.57 10.14
C ASN A 430 -23.44 -6.76 9.24
N VAL A 431 -24.25 -7.78 9.53
CA VAL A 431 -25.29 -8.31 8.64
C VAL A 431 -26.65 -8.40 9.33
N VAL A 432 -27.70 -8.37 8.51
CA VAL A 432 -29.10 -8.41 8.96
C VAL A 432 -29.90 -9.42 8.14
N ASN A 433 -31.05 -9.84 8.66
CA ASN A 433 -31.90 -10.81 7.96
C ASN A 433 -32.56 -10.20 6.71
N ILE A 434 -32.68 -11.02 5.66
CA ILE A 434 -33.50 -10.73 4.48
C ILE A 434 -34.27 -11.99 4.05
N ASP A 435 -35.52 -11.84 3.60
CA ASP A 435 -36.34 -13.00 3.23
C ASP A 435 -35.76 -13.76 2.00
N ALA A 436 -36.10 -15.04 1.88
CA ALA A 436 -35.61 -15.91 0.80
C ALA A 436 -35.86 -15.34 -0.61
N GLY A 437 -34.81 -15.32 -1.44
CA GLY A 437 -34.87 -14.87 -2.84
C GLY A 437 -35.02 -13.36 -3.06
N LYS A 438 -34.98 -12.54 -2.00
CA LYS A 438 -35.01 -11.07 -2.09
C LYS A 438 -33.64 -10.49 -2.47
N THR A 439 -33.65 -9.20 -2.82
CA THR A 439 -32.47 -8.34 -2.99
C THR A 439 -32.73 -6.98 -2.33
N SER A 440 -31.73 -6.10 -2.21
CA SER A 440 -31.84 -4.81 -1.53
C SER A 440 -31.34 -3.62 -2.39
N GLU A 441 -31.81 -2.41 -2.10
CA GLU A 441 -31.25 -1.14 -2.63
C GLU A 441 -30.15 -0.55 -1.72
N TYR A 442 -30.08 -0.99 -0.47
CA TYR A 442 -29.31 -0.39 0.62
C TYR A 442 -28.30 -1.38 1.25
N GLY A 443 -27.96 -2.42 0.50
CA GLY A 443 -26.99 -3.47 0.88
C GLY A 443 -26.95 -4.57 -0.17
N ASN A 444 -26.09 -5.56 0.03
CA ASN A 444 -25.94 -6.71 -0.84
C ASN A 444 -26.18 -8.03 -0.08
N VAL A 445 -26.75 -9.02 -0.77
CA VAL A 445 -27.02 -10.35 -0.19
C VAL A 445 -25.78 -11.21 -0.40
N VAL A 446 -25.03 -11.44 0.68
CA VAL A 446 -23.69 -12.07 0.63
C VAL A 446 -23.73 -13.58 0.90
N SER A 447 -24.78 -14.04 1.57
CA SER A 447 -25.21 -15.44 1.65
C SER A 447 -26.74 -15.47 1.70
N GLU A 448 -27.36 -16.64 1.50
CA GLU A 448 -28.81 -16.74 1.58
C GLU A 448 -29.28 -16.36 3.00
N GLY A 449 -30.27 -15.46 3.08
CA GLY A 449 -30.75 -14.87 4.34
C GLY A 449 -29.87 -13.78 4.96
N VAL A 450 -28.67 -13.54 4.41
CA VAL A 450 -27.66 -12.64 4.99
C VAL A 450 -27.48 -11.39 4.12
N LEU A 451 -28.06 -10.26 4.55
CA LEU A 451 -27.90 -8.95 3.93
C LEU A 451 -26.80 -8.15 4.65
N ALA A 452 -25.70 -7.90 3.95
CA ALA A 452 -24.69 -6.93 4.37
C ALA A 452 -25.13 -5.52 3.94
N GLN A 453 -25.36 -4.65 4.92
CA GLN A 453 -25.86 -3.29 4.69
C GLN A 453 -24.77 -2.40 4.07
N ASN A 454 -25.13 -1.49 3.18
CA ASN A 454 -24.23 -0.44 2.71
C ASN A 454 -23.87 0.49 3.88
N HIS A 455 -22.60 0.86 4.00
CA HIS A 455 -22.11 1.72 5.09
C HIS A 455 -20.84 2.46 4.64
N GLN A 456 -20.33 3.36 5.47
CA GLN A 456 -18.99 3.93 5.28
C GLN A 456 -18.11 3.62 6.48
N HIS A 457 -16.79 3.64 6.28
CA HIS A 457 -15.79 3.74 7.35
C HIS A 457 -15.03 5.04 7.11
N VAL A 458 -15.20 6.04 7.98
CA VAL A 458 -14.48 7.32 7.86
C VAL A 458 -13.55 7.50 9.04
N PHE A 459 -12.26 7.29 8.78
CA PHE A 459 -11.16 7.50 9.71
C PHE A 459 -10.81 8.99 9.77
N ASN A 460 -10.37 9.51 10.93
CA ASN A 460 -9.71 10.80 11.05
C ASN A 460 -8.36 10.68 11.76
N VAL A 461 -7.34 11.33 11.22
CA VAL A 461 -6.00 11.45 11.83
C VAL A 461 -5.75 12.88 12.28
N ARG A 462 -5.26 13.03 13.52
CA ARG A 462 -4.72 14.29 14.05
C ARG A 462 -3.21 14.35 13.82
N ILE A 463 -2.78 15.32 13.02
CA ILE A 463 -1.38 15.62 12.71
C ILE A 463 -0.99 16.91 13.42
N ASP A 464 -0.13 16.81 14.41
CA ASP A 464 0.38 17.93 15.19
C ASP A 464 1.84 18.20 14.79
N PRO A 465 2.09 19.12 13.84
CA PRO A 465 3.41 19.35 13.28
C PRO A 465 4.38 20.07 14.23
N ALA A 466 5.67 19.86 13.97
CA ALA A 466 6.76 20.62 14.56
C ALA A 466 7.89 20.81 13.52
N ILE A 467 7.52 21.18 12.28
CA ILE A 467 8.43 21.26 11.14
C ILE A 467 9.57 22.22 11.46
N ASP A 468 10.76 21.68 11.79
CA ASP A 468 11.96 22.44 12.16
C ASP A 468 11.73 23.48 13.30
N GLY A 469 10.65 23.29 14.09
CA GLY A 469 10.08 24.25 15.05
C GLY A 469 8.55 24.25 15.04
N HIS A 470 7.90 24.88 16.03
CA HIS A 470 6.43 24.88 16.19
C HIS A 470 5.71 26.05 15.52
N GLU A 471 6.44 27.07 15.07
CA GLU A 471 5.89 28.20 14.31
C GLU A 471 5.78 27.75 12.85
N ASN A 472 4.58 27.30 12.47
CA ASN A 472 4.32 26.65 11.18
C ASN A 472 3.17 27.37 10.45
N SER A 473 3.02 27.07 9.15
CA SER A 473 1.91 27.55 8.32
C SER A 473 1.49 26.46 7.33
N VAL A 474 0.24 26.48 6.87
CA VAL A 474 -0.24 25.57 5.81
C VAL A 474 -0.32 26.31 4.47
N ILE A 475 0.27 25.71 3.43
CA ILE A 475 0.16 26.14 2.03
C ILE A 475 -0.54 25.03 1.23
N VAL A 476 -1.58 25.40 0.47
CA VAL A 476 -2.15 24.55 -0.57
C VAL A 476 -1.37 24.80 -1.87
N GLU A 477 -0.80 23.76 -2.47
CA GLU A 477 -0.15 23.82 -3.79
C GLU A 477 -0.94 23.03 -4.83
N GLU A 478 -1.14 23.63 -6.00
CA GLU A 478 -1.95 23.08 -7.10
C GLU A 478 -1.26 23.29 -8.46
N ALA A 479 -1.48 22.36 -9.39
CA ALA A 479 -0.99 22.43 -10.77
C ALA A 479 -2.13 22.79 -11.73
N HIS A 480 -2.08 24.01 -12.28
CA HIS A 480 -3.11 24.57 -13.17
C HIS A 480 -2.65 24.58 -14.62
N ARG A 481 -3.53 24.19 -15.55
CA ARG A 481 -3.26 24.29 -17.00
C ARG A 481 -3.20 25.76 -17.43
N VAL A 482 -2.25 26.12 -18.28
CA VAL A 482 -2.18 27.46 -18.90
C VAL A 482 -2.66 27.37 -20.35
N PRO A 483 -3.56 28.26 -20.83
CA PRO A 483 -3.96 28.30 -22.24
C PRO A 483 -2.77 28.46 -23.19
N MET A 484 -2.92 28.04 -24.44
CA MET A 484 -1.95 28.35 -25.49
C MET A 484 -1.90 29.86 -25.73
N ASN A 485 -0.68 30.39 -25.88
CA ASN A 485 -0.44 31.80 -26.15
C ASN A 485 0.88 31.95 -26.90
N GLN A 486 0.90 32.68 -28.02
CA GLN A 486 2.04 32.71 -28.95
C GLN A 486 3.35 33.22 -28.32
N GLU A 487 3.27 34.00 -27.24
CA GLU A 487 4.43 34.60 -26.56
C GLU A 487 4.85 33.82 -25.30
N THR A 488 3.86 33.36 -24.51
CA THR A 488 4.09 32.81 -23.16
C THR A 488 3.88 31.29 -23.04
N ASN A 489 3.16 30.67 -23.98
CA ASN A 489 2.93 29.22 -24.03
C ASN A 489 2.62 28.75 -25.47
N PRO A 490 3.53 28.93 -26.45
CA PRO A 490 3.22 28.73 -27.87
C PRO A 490 2.91 27.27 -28.22
N ASN A 491 3.44 26.31 -27.45
CA ASN A 491 3.25 24.87 -27.67
C ASN A 491 2.26 24.23 -26.67
N GLY A 492 1.57 25.03 -25.84
CA GLY A 492 0.55 24.56 -24.90
C GLY A 492 1.05 23.75 -23.68
N ASN A 493 2.34 23.42 -23.62
CA ASN A 493 2.90 22.49 -22.63
C ASN A 493 3.18 23.09 -21.24
N PHE A 494 3.00 24.40 -21.04
CA PHE A 494 3.21 25.04 -19.75
C PHE A 494 2.01 24.82 -18.80
N TYR A 495 2.31 24.40 -17.58
CA TYR A 495 1.38 24.43 -16.45
C TYR A 495 1.94 25.34 -15.35
N LYS A 496 1.05 26.07 -14.67
CA LYS A 496 1.39 27.00 -13.61
C LYS A 496 1.17 26.33 -12.25
N ILE A 497 2.16 26.41 -11.37
CA ILE A 497 1.96 26.11 -9.95
C ILE A 497 1.29 27.32 -9.27
N VAL A 498 0.20 27.07 -8.55
CA VAL A 498 -0.47 28.03 -7.66
C VAL A 498 -0.19 27.61 -6.23
N ARG A 499 0.07 28.59 -5.35
CA ARG A 499 0.34 28.41 -3.92
C ARG A 499 -0.53 29.38 -3.13
N THR A 500 -1.39 28.84 -2.27
CA THR A 500 -2.36 29.62 -1.49
C THR A 500 -2.14 29.34 0.00
N PRO A 501 -1.85 30.35 0.83
CA PRO A 501 -1.75 30.16 2.28
C PRO A 501 -3.13 29.93 2.90
N VAL A 502 -3.18 29.11 3.95
CA VAL A 502 -4.33 28.98 4.84
C VAL A 502 -4.11 29.97 6.00
N GLU A 503 -4.80 31.11 5.97
CA GLU A 503 -4.58 32.21 6.93
C GLU A 503 -5.30 32.02 8.28
N ARG A 504 -6.44 31.31 8.25
CA ARG A 504 -7.33 31.06 9.39
C ARG A 504 -7.75 29.59 9.44
N ALA A 505 -8.18 29.17 10.61
CA ALA A 505 -8.79 27.86 10.82
C ALA A 505 -9.96 27.66 9.83
N GLY A 506 -10.01 26.47 9.24
CA GLY A 506 -10.82 26.19 8.06
C GLY A 506 -10.64 24.75 7.58
N TRP A 507 -11.26 24.43 6.45
CA TRP A 507 -11.18 23.13 5.80
C TRP A 507 -10.89 23.25 4.30
N LEU A 508 -10.48 22.15 3.69
CA LEU A 508 -10.27 22.01 2.25
C LEU A 508 -10.35 20.55 1.80
N ASP A 509 -10.94 20.33 0.64
CA ASP A 509 -11.16 18.98 0.10
C ASP A 509 -10.07 18.54 -0.88
N ALA A 510 -10.01 17.25 -1.17
CA ALA A 510 -9.17 16.69 -2.21
C ALA A 510 -9.58 17.23 -3.60
N ALA A 511 -8.60 17.62 -4.40
CA ALA A 511 -8.77 18.04 -5.80
C ALA A 511 -7.69 17.33 -6.65
N PRO A 512 -7.85 16.03 -6.94
CA PRO A 512 -6.84 15.24 -7.67
C PRO A 512 -6.60 15.76 -9.09
N GLU A 513 -7.60 16.35 -9.73
CA GLU A 513 -7.52 17.01 -11.05
C GLU A 513 -6.65 18.27 -11.06
N LEU A 514 -6.41 18.88 -9.88
CA LEU A 514 -5.46 19.97 -9.66
C LEU A 514 -4.14 19.50 -8.99
N ASN A 515 -3.97 18.19 -8.78
CA ASN A 515 -2.89 17.60 -7.98
C ASN A 515 -2.74 18.28 -6.59
N ARG A 516 -3.86 18.65 -5.96
CA ARG A 516 -3.87 19.45 -4.72
C ARG A 516 -3.05 18.79 -3.63
N THR A 517 -2.07 19.55 -3.13
CA THR A 517 -1.05 19.10 -2.19
C THR A 517 -1.06 20.03 -0.98
N VAL A 518 -1.24 19.47 0.22
CA VAL A 518 -1.15 20.21 1.48
C VAL A 518 0.30 20.20 1.93
N LYS A 519 0.87 21.38 2.21
CA LYS A 519 2.22 21.54 2.73
C LYS A 519 2.18 22.24 4.07
N ILE A 520 2.77 21.61 5.08
CA ILE A 520 3.06 22.23 6.37
C ILE A 520 4.48 22.77 6.28
N ILE A 521 4.63 24.09 6.38
CA ILE A 521 5.90 24.80 6.20
C ILE A 521 6.37 25.47 7.49
N ASN A 522 7.67 25.71 7.60
CA ASN A 522 8.25 26.64 8.57
C ASN A 522 8.76 27.90 7.84
N PRO A 523 8.10 29.06 7.95
CA PRO A 523 8.45 30.25 7.17
C PRO A 523 9.79 30.86 7.58
N HIS A 524 10.30 30.57 8.78
CA HIS A 524 11.58 31.08 9.29
C HIS A 524 12.79 30.25 8.85
N LYS A 525 12.56 29.10 8.20
CA LYS A 525 13.60 28.13 7.83
C LYS A 525 13.59 27.93 6.32
N ILE A 526 14.50 28.60 5.62
CA ILE A 526 14.57 28.59 4.16
C ILE A 526 15.60 27.54 3.68
N ASN A 527 15.20 26.69 2.73
CA ASN A 527 16.13 25.76 2.08
C ASN A 527 17.20 26.53 1.29
N PRO A 528 18.50 26.28 1.49
CA PRO A 528 19.56 27.07 0.87
C PRO A 528 19.69 26.84 -0.64
N ILE A 529 19.10 25.78 -1.20
CA ILE A 529 19.12 25.48 -2.64
C ILE A 529 17.85 26.00 -3.31
N SER A 530 16.66 25.50 -2.93
CA SER A 530 15.40 25.84 -3.61
C SER A 530 14.88 27.24 -3.30
N LYS A 531 15.36 27.85 -2.20
CA LYS A 531 14.88 29.12 -1.64
C LYS A 531 13.42 29.11 -1.17
N ASN A 532 12.74 27.96 -1.18
CA ASN A 532 11.45 27.79 -0.53
C ASN A 532 11.64 27.62 1.00
N PRO A 533 10.63 27.92 1.83
CA PRO A 533 10.53 27.40 3.19
C PRO A 533 10.63 25.87 3.22
N VAL A 534 11.28 25.32 4.26
CA VAL A 534 11.31 23.87 4.51
C VAL A 534 9.91 23.38 4.85
N ALA A 535 9.55 22.19 4.37
CA ALA A 535 8.20 21.67 4.51
C ALA A 535 8.14 20.14 4.64
N TYR A 536 7.04 19.65 5.21
CA TYR A 536 6.50 18.33 4.84
C TYR A 536 5.20 18.51 4.07
N LYS A 537 4.89 17.57 3.19
CA LYS A 537 3.69 17.56 2.37
C LYS A 537 2.92 16.24 2.48
N PHE A 538 1.63 16.29 2.20
CA PHE A 538 0.83 15.14 1.82
C PHE A 538 -0.16 15.53 0.72
N GLN A 539 -0.78 14.54 0.08
CA GLN A 539 -1.95 14.75 -0.78
C GLN A 539 -3.15 14.15 -0.04
N PRO A 540 -4.26 14.89 0.15
CA PRO A 540 -5.46 14.34 0.76
C PRO A 540 -5.94 13.14 -0.06
N LEU A 541 -6.31 12.03 0.60
CA LEU A 541 -6.83 10.86 -0.11
C LEU A 541 -8.19 11.22 -0.72
N PRO A 542 -8.39 11.07 -2.04
CA PRO A 542 -9.63 11.46 -2.73
C PRO A 542 -10.72 10.40 -2.56
N THR A 543 -10.95 9.95 -1.32
CA THR A 543 -12.06 9.05 -0.98
C THR A 543 -13.37 9.83 -0.99
N GLN A 544 -14.51 9.13 -1.05
CA GLN A 544 -15.79 9.79 -0.85
C GLN A 544 -15.91 10.29 0.59
N LEU A 545 -16.56 11.46 0.75
CA LEU A 545 -16.87 12.05 2.05
C LEU A 545 -18.18 11.46 2.59
N LEU A 546 -18.63 11.93 3.77
CA LEU A 546 -19.87 11.46 4.39
C LEU A 546 -21.08 11.58 3.44
N LEU A 547 -21.76 10.46 3.22
CA LEU A 547 -22.93 10.32 2.33
C LEU A 547 -24.28 10.62 3.02
N ALA A 548 -24.30 10.68 4.35
CA ALA A 548 -25.51 11.00 5.09
C ALA A 548 -26.00 12.41 4.76
N ASP A 549 -27.31 12.57 4.56
CA ASP A 549 -27.93 13.84 4.22
C ASP A 549 -27.55 14.95 5.24
N PRO A 550 -27.19 16.19 4.82
CA PRO A 550 -26.78 17.26 5.73
C PRO A 550 -27.79 17.59 6.85
N ASP A 551 -29.10 17.42 6.62
CA ASP A 551 -30.14 17.63 7.62
C ASP A 551 -30.35 16.41 8.55
N SER A 552 -29.65 15.30 8.32
CA SER A 552 -29.67 14.12 9.18
C SER A 552 -28.94 14.33 10.51
N ILE A 553 -29.27 13.51 11.52
CA ILE A 553 -28.50 13.47 12.77
C ILE A 553 -27.11 12.88 12.51
N GLN A 554 -26.96 11.94 11.58
CA GLN A 554 -25.67 11.33 11.26
C GLN A 554 -24.65 12.37 10.78
N ALA A 555 -25.06 13.28 9.89
CA ALA A 555 -24.22 14.38 9.41
C ALA A 555 -23.88 15.39 10.51
N ARG A 556 -24.86 15.79 11.34
CA ARG A 556 -24.59 16.72 12.46
C ARG A 556 -23.57 16.19 13.47
N ARG A 557 -23.57 14.88 13.77
CA ARG A 557 -22.61 14.27 14.73
C ARG A 557 -21.19 14.16 14.19
N ALA A 558 -21.02 14.01 12.87
CA ALA A 558 -19.75 13.75 12.22
C ALA A 558 -19.41 14.85 11.22
N GLN A 559 -19.23 16.09 11.71
CA GLN A 559 -18.84 17.20 10.84
C GLN A 559 -17.43 16.94 10.28
N PHE A 560 -16.50 16.39 11.07
CA PHE A 560 -15.16 16.02 10.63
C PHE A 560 -15.12 15.17 9.35
N ALA A 561 -16.14 14.34 9.11
CA ALA A 561 -16.24 13.43 7.97
C ALA A 561 -16.74 14.11 6.67
N GLN A 562 -17.09 15.39 6.72
CA GLN A 562 -17.62 16.17 5.59
C GLN A 562 -16.54 16.91 4.79
N HIS A 563 -15.30 16.96 5.28
CA HIS A 563 -14.16 17.51 4.52
C HIS A 563 -12.87 16.70 4.69
N HIS A 564 -12.05 16.61 3.65
CA HIS A 564 -10.84 15.75 3.65
C HIS A 564 -9.72 16.27 4.54
N VAL A 565 -9.59 17.58 4.70
CA VAL A 565 -8.57 18.21 5.55
C VAL A 565 -9.16 19.40 6.31
N TRP A 566 -8.83 19.49 7.59
CA TRP A 566 -9.14 20.61 8.47
C TRP A 566 -7.83 21.18 9.02
N VAL A 567 -7.77 22.49 9.22
CA VAL A 567 -6.64 23.18 9.86
C VAL A 567 -7.18 23.99 11.02
N THR A 568 -6.64 23.78 12.21
CA THR A 568 -7.03 24.50 13.43
C THR A 568 -5.80 25.07 14.13
N LYS A 569 -6.01 26.02 15.04
CA LYS A 569 -4.95 26.47 15.95
C LYS A 569 -4.79 25.46 17.09
N TYR A 570 -3.56 25.18 17.53
CA TYR A 570 -3.31 24.26 18.64
C TYR A 570 -3.90 24.77 19.95
N LYS A 571 -4.54 23.86 20.70
CA LYS A 571 -4.90 24.00 22.12
C LYS A 571 -4.68 22.68 22.85
N ASP A 572 -4.30 22.77 24.13
CA ASP A 572 -4.19 21.59 25.00
C ASP A 572 -5.55 20.88 25.08
N TYR A 573 -5.54 19.55 25.05
CA TYR A 573 -6.71 18.65 25.15
C TYR A 573 -7.76 18.72 24.02
N GLU A 574 -7.55 19.52 22.96
CA GLU A 574 -8.28 19.38 21.70
C GLU A 574 -7.68 18.22 20.87
N LEU A 575 -8.11 16.99 21.18
CA LEU A 575 -7.54 15.73 20.65
C LEU A 575 -8.46 14.93 19.72
N TYR A 576 -9.79 15.09 19.81
CA TYR A 576 -10.77 14.18 19.19
C TYR A 576 -11.63 14.92 18.15
N ALA A 577 -11.59 14.47 16.90
CA ALA A 577 -12.25 15.16 15.80
C ALA A 577 -13.79 15.22 15.95
N GLY A 578 -14.43 14.14 16.44
CA GLY A 578 -15.85 14.10 16.78
C GLY A 578 -16.21 14.68 18.16
N GLY A 579 -15.25 15.30 18.86
CA GLY A 579 -15.43 15.85 20.21
C GLY A 579 -15.29 14.82 21.34
N ARG A 580 -15.44 15.27 22.59
CA ARG A 580 -15.17 14.42 23.77
C ARG A 580 -16.22 13.34 24.01
N TYR A 581 -17.49 13.62 23.79
CA TYR A 581 -18.61 12.74 24.17
C TYR A 581 -19.51 12.44 22.96
N THR A 582 -19.18 11.36 22.25
CA THR A 582 -19.88 10.95 21.01
C THR A 582 -21.10 10.07 21.27
N LEU A 583 -21.14 9.32 22.39
CA LEU A 583 -22.16 8.30 22.62
C LEU A 583 -23.56 8.92 22.72
N GLN A 584 -24.45 8.48 21.83
CA GLN A 584 -25.81 9.00 21.63
C GLN A 584 -25.89 10.53 21.39
N SER A 585 -24.80 11.19 20.99
CA SER A 585 -24.83 12.63 20.65
C SER A 585 -25.80 12.93 19.51
N ARG A 586 -26.16 14.21 19.32
CA ARG A 586 -27.04 14.67 18.21
C ARG A 586 -26.37 15.67 17.26
N GLU A 587 -25.19 16.12 17.65
CA GLU A 587 -24.33 17.10 16.99
C GLU A 587 -22.88 16.89 17.48
N GLU A 588 -21.90 17.32 16.69
CA GLU A 588 -20.48 17.36 17.10
C GLU A 588 -20.28 18.49 18.12
N ILE A 589 -19.68 18.20 19.29
CA ILE A 589 -19.47 19.19 20.36
C ILE A 589 -18.04 19.10 20.90
N GLY A 590 -17.29 20.20 20.83
CA GLY A 590 -15.87 20.26 21.16
C GLY A 590 -14.98 19.53 20.14
N GLY A 591 -15.50 19.31 18.93
CA GLY A 591 -14.80 18.66 17.82
C GLY A 591 -14.05 19.63 16.90
N VAL A 592 -13.70 19.16 15.71
CA VAL A 592 -12.92 19.92 14.73
C VAL A 592 -13.74 21.05 14.09
N ALA A 593 -15.05 20.89 13.94
CA ALA A 593 -15.92 21.94 13.41
C ALA A 593 -16.01 23.15 14.35
N ASP A 594 -16.18 22.92 15.66
CA ASP A 594 -16.11 23.96 16.69
C ASP A 594 -14.73 24.64 16.67
N ALA A 595 -13.66 23.88 16.52
CA ALA A 595 -12.30 24.41 16.50
C ALA A 595 -12.04 25.31 15.27
N VAL A 596 -12.67 25.01 14.12
CA VAL A 596 -12.68 25.88 12.93
C VAL A 596 -13.60 27.08 13.09
N GLN A 597 -14.79 26.93 13.69
CA GLN A 597 -15.79 28.00 13.82
C GLN A 597 -15.25 29.24 14.57
N ARG A 598 -14.26 29.06 15.45
CA ARG A 598 -13.55 30.16 16.14
C ARG A 598 -12.80 31.11 15.20
N GLY A 599 -12.52 30.71 13.96
CA GLY A 599 -11.90 31.55 12.93
C GLY A 599 -10.49 32.05 13.28
N GLU A 600 -9.78 31.35 14.17
CA GLU A 600 -8.47 31.72 14.69
C GLU A 600 -7.41 31.75 13.57
N SER A 601 -6.41 32.63 13.65
CA SER A 601 -5.33 32.62 12.66
C SER A 601 -4.42 31.41 12.85
N VAL A 602 -4.04 30.78 11.73
CA VAL A 602 -3.15 29.61 11.66
C VAL A 602 -1.89 29.85 10.83
N THR A 603 -1.66 31.08 10.35
CA THR A 603 -0.37 31.48 9.77
C THR A 603 0.61 31.80 10.88
N ASP A 604 1.80 31.20 10.77
CA ASP A 604 2.96 31.41 11.65
C ASP A 604 2.65 31.11 13.13
N THR A 605 2.07 29.94 13.37
CA THR A 605 1.58 29.52 14.70
C THR A 605 1.77 28.03 14.96
N ASP A 606 1.66 27.66 16.23
CA ASP A 606 1.41 26.30 16.68
C ASP A 606 -0.02 25.90 16.21
N LEU A 607 -0.09 25.05 15.19
CA LEU A 607 -1.31 24.67 14.46
C LEU A 607 -1.47 23.14 14.44
N VAL A 608 -2.67 22.65 14.13
CA VAL A 608 -2.97 21.22 13.97
C VAL A 608 -3.64 21.01 12.61
N VAL A 609 -3.26 19.95 11.91
CA VAL A 609 -3.92 19.50 10.68
C VAL A 609 -4.65 18.21 10.99
N TRP A 610 -5.91 18.11 10.59
CA TRP A 610 -6.73 16.90 10.73
C TRP A 610 -7.08 16.42 9.34
N THR A 611 -7.13 15.12 9.10
CA THR A 611 -7.47 14.60 7.77
C THR A 611 -8.36 13.38 7.85
N SER A 612 -9.42 13.42 7.05
CA SER A 612 -10.49 12.42 7.00
C SER A 612 -10.46 11.68 5.68
N PHE A 613 -10.57 10.34 5.75
CA PHE A 613 -10.56 9.46 4.58
C PHE A 613 -11.23 8.12 4.91
N GLY A 614 -11.50 7.30 3.89
CA GLY A 614 -11.81 5.88 4.09
C GLY A 614 -12.68 5.24 3.01
N ILE A 615 -13.56 4.34 3.42
CA ILE A 615 -14.31 3.42 2.54
C ILE A 615 -15.76 3.89 2.44
N THR A 616 -16.30 4.02 1.22
CA THR A 616 -17.74 3.80 0.99
C THR A 616 -17.91 2.34 0.66
N HIS A 617 -18.41 1.56 1.62
CA HIS A 617 -18.46 0.12 1.53
C HIS A 617 -19.80 -0.33 0.93
N ILE A 618 -19.71 -0.88 -0.28
CA ILE A 618 -20.77 -1.62 -0.96
C ILE A 618 -20.35 -3.10 -0.89
N PRO A 619 -20.83 -3.89 0.09
CA PRO A 619 -20.27 -5.22 0.35
C PRO A 619 -20.50 -6.20 -0.79
N ARG A 620 -19.57 -7.13 -0.99
CA ARG A 620 -19.60 -8.15 -2.05
C ARG A 620 -19.71 -9.56 -1.45
N VAL A 621 -19.91 -10.56 -2.32
CA VAL A 621 -19.92 -11.98 -1.90
C VAL A 621 -18.51 -12.41 -1.46
N GLU A 622 -17.48 -11.87 -2.09
CA GLU A 622 -16.07 -12.09 -1.75
C GLU A 622 -15.65 -11.51 -0.39
N ASP A 623 -16.48 -10.64 0.19
CA ASP A 623 -16.29 -10.03 1.52
C ASP A 623 -16.88 -10.90 2.65
N TRP A 624 -17.39 -12.09 2.32
CA TRP A 624 -18.06 -13.02 3.21
C TRP A 624 -17.46 -14.44 3.12
N PRO A 625 -17.34 -15.21 4.21
CA PRO A 625 -17.73 -14.87 5.60
C PRO A 625 -16.77 -13.96 6.37
N VAL A 626 -15.57 -13.72 5.84
CA VAL A 626 -14.60 -12.78 6.43
C VAL A 626 -13.98 -11.95 5.30
N MET A 627 -13.98 -10.64 5.48
CA MET A 627 -13.62 -9.66 4.46
C MET A 627 -12.11 -9.69 4.17
N PRO A 628 -11.68 -9.74 2.90
CA PRO A 628 -10.31 -9.46 2.50
C PRO A 628 -9.90 -8.04 2.88
N VAL A 629 -8.63 -7.85 3.24
CA VAL A 629 -8.15 -6.59 3.80
C VAL A 629 -8.14 -5.42 2.79
N GLU A 630 -8.95 -4.39 3.04
CA GLU A 630 -8.95 -3.12 2.31
C GLU A 630 -8.02 -2.10 2.99
N THR A 631 -7.19 -1.37 2.22
CA THR A 631 -6.02 -0.65 2.77
C THR A 631 -5.89 0.79 2.24
N PHE A 632 -5.70 1.74 3.17
CA PHE A 632 -5.56 3.18 2.91
C PHE A 632 -4.23 3.67 3.46
N GLN A 633 -3.46 4.43 2.66
CA GLN A 633 -2.14 4.95 3.04
C GLN A 633 -2.01 6.45 2.77
N LEU A 634 -1.96 7.27 3.83
CA LEU A 634 -1.61 8.67 3.74
C LEU A 634 -0.08 8.84 3.79
N MET A 635 0.52 9.27 2.68
CA MET A 635 1.96 9.51 2.58
C MET A 635 2.32 10.96 2.92
N ILE A 636 2.87 11.16 4.13
CA ILE A 636 3.50 12.41 4.54
C ILE A 636 4.99 12.34 4.15
N ARG A 637 5.51 13.31 3.41
CA ARG A 637 6.89 13.28 2.86
C ARG A 637 7.59 14.64 2.98
N PRO A 638 8.92 14.67 3.17
CA PRO A 638 9.68 15.92 3.16
C PRO A 638 9.57 16.60 1.80
N TYR A 639 9.49 17.93 1.79
CA TYR A 639 9.52 18.76 0.59
C TYR A 639 10.41 19.96 0.86
N ASP A 640 11.54 20.03 0.16
CA ASP A 640 12.62 21.00 0.42
C ASP A 640 13.10 21.03 1.89
N PHE A 641 12.81 20.01 2.70
CA PHE A 641 13.26 19.94 4.09
C PHE A 641 14.79 19.73 4.16
N PHE A 642 15.30 18.82 3.34
CA PHE A 642 16.73 18.51 3.21
C PHE A 642 17.33 19.21 1.98
N THR A 643 18.67 19.31 1.93
CA THR A 643 19.42 19.86 0.79
C THR A 643 19.63 18.84 -0.35
N GLU A 644 19.46 17.56 -0.08
CA GLU A 644 19.56 16.47 -1.05
C GLU A 644 18.64 15.31 -0.62
N ASN A 645 18.67 14.18 -1.33
CA ASN A 645 17.97 12.97 -0.90
C ASN A 645 18.64 12.42 0.37
N PRO A 646 17.95 12.40 1.54
CA PRO A 646 18.56 12.01 2.81
C PRO A 646 18.85 10.50 2.93
N SER A 647 18.44 9.70 1.93
CA SER A 647 18.72 8.26 1.82
C SER A 647 19.90 7.91 0.90
N LEU A 648 20.73 8.88 0.50
CA LEU A 648 21.92 8.63 -0.34
C LEU A 648 23.02 7.83 0.37
N ASP A 649 23.04 7.82 1.70
CA ASP A 649 23.95 7.06 2.54
C ASP A 649 23.46 5.64 2.88
N VAL A 650 22.23 5.27 2.49
CA VAL A 650 21.70 3.90 2.65
C VAL A 650 22.56 2.92 1.86
N PRO A 651 23.14 1.87 2.48
CA PRO A 651 24.09 0.99 1.80
C PRO A 651 23.51 0.24 0.59
N SER A 652 24.11 0.41 -0.58
CA SER A 652 23.71 -0.27 -1.84
C SER A 652 24.23 -1.71 -1.95
N ASN A 653 24.30 -2.44 -0.83
CA ASN A 653 24.92 -3.76 -0.76
C ASN A 653 23.99 -4.87 -1.27
N LYS A 654 24.54 -5.83 -2.02
CA LYS A 654 23.78 -7.01 -2.47
C LYS A 654 23.48 -7.92 -1.28
N ASN A 655 22.20 -8.18 -1.01
CA ASN A 655 21.80 -9.24 -0.11
C ASN A 655 22.19 -10.61 -0.70
N LEU A 656 23.02 -11.37 0.03
CA LEU A 656 23.55 -12.67 -0.42
C LEU A 656 22.62 -13.85 -0.09
N SER A 657 21.60 -13.65 0.74
CA SER A 657 20.56 -14.65 1.04
C SER A 657 19.55 -14.83 -0.10
N SER A 658 19.51 -13.89 -1.06
CA SER A 658 18.64 -13.98 -2.25
C SER A 658 19.16 -15.02 -3.25
N THR A 659 18.48 -16.15 -3.37
CA THR A 659 18.86 -17.28 -4.24
C THR A 659 17.96 -17.38 -5.49
N LEU A 660 18.51 -17.93 -6.58
CA LEU A 660 17.72 -18.34 -7.73
C LEU A 660 16.94 -19.64 -7.41
N PRO A 661 15.71 -19.83 -7.92
CA PRO A 661 15.04 -21.12 -7.90
C PRO A 661 15.91 -22.20 -8.54
N SER A 662 16.05 -23.35 -7.87
CA SER A 662 16.90 -24.43 -8.40
C SER A 662 16.30 -25.06 -9.66
N SER A 663 17.16 -25.48 -10.59
CA SER A 663 16.77 -26.11 -11.87
C SER A 663 16.11 -27.50 -11.74
N ALA A 664 15.78 -27.92 -10.52
CA ALA A 664 14.89 -29.04 -10.24
C ALA A 664 13.40 -28.62 -10.25
N PHE A 665 13.08 -27.37 -9.89
CA PHE A 665 11.68 -26.88 -9.90
C PHE A 665 11.09 -26.86 -11.32
N THR A 666 11.86 -26.45 -12.32
CA THR A 666 11.42 -26.41 -13.72
C THR A 666 11.30 -27.79 -14.40
N LYS A 667 11.71 -28.88 -13.75
CA LYS A 667 11.51 -30.25 -14.26
C LYS A 667 10.18 -30.85 -13.83
N ARG A 668 9.77 -30.70 -12.57
CA ARG A 668 8.53 -31.32 -12.04
C ARG A 668 7.28 -30.95 -12.85
N ASN A 669 7.22 -29.74 -13.42
CA ASN A 669 6.10 -29.29 -14.26
C ASN A 669 6.18 -29.78 -15.73
N ARG A 670 7.26 -30.46 -16.15
CA ARG A 670 7.34 -31.18 -17.44
C ARG A 670 7.08 -32.68 -17.27
N ASP A 671 7.47 -33.25 -16.12
CA ASP A 671 7.29 -34.68 -15.84
C ASP A 671 5.80 -35.07 -15.59
N SER A 672 4.88 -34.10 -15.55
CA SER A 672 3.42 -34.28 -15.43
C SER A 672 2.66 -34.31 -16.77
N ALA A 673 3.35 -34.20 -17.92
CA ALA A 673 2.73 -34.08 -19.25
C ALA A 673 3.15 -35.22 -20.21
N ALA A 674 2.50 -36.37 -20.05
CA ALA A 674 2.56 -37.57 -20.91
C ALA A 674 3.92 -38.32 -21.05
N PRO A 675 3.92 -39.66 -21.18
CA PRO A 675 5.15 -40.46 -21.19
C PRO A 675 5.60 -40.91 -22.59
N ASP A 676 6.45 -40.15 -23.28
CA ASP A 676 7.24 -40.74 -24.38
C ASP A 676 8.59 -40.04 -24.66
N ALA A 677 9.70 -40.65 -24.21
CA ALA A 677 11.06 -40.10 -24.39
C ALA A 677 12.22 -41.10 -24.26
N GLN A 678 11.98 -42.42 -24.33
CA GLN A 678 12.96 -43.46 -23.93
C GLN A 678 14.11 -43.71 -24.95
N GLN A 679 14.65 -42.67 -25.60
CA GLN A 679 15.76 -42.80 -26.55
C GLN A 679 16.86 -41.72 -26.48
N ARG A 680 16.74 -40.66 -25.68
CA ARG A 680 17.73 -39.54 -25.65
C ARG A 680 18.79 -39.59 -24.52
N SER A 681 18.83 -40.62 -23.68
CA SER A 681 19.66 -40.63 -22.45
C SER A 681 21.19 -40.78 -22.67
N ARG A 682 21.64 -41.49 -23.71
CA ARG A 682 23.05 -41.94 -23.82
C ARG A 682 24.08 -40.87 -24.22
N LYS A 683 23.69 -39.74 -24.83
CA LYS A 683 24.63 -38.64 -25.14
C LYS A 683 24.85 -37.65 -23.99
N ARG A 684 23.88 -37.49 -23.07
CA ARG A 684 23.91 -36.42 -22.04
C ARG A 684 24.91 -36.70 -20.91
N ALA A 685 25.15 -37.98 -20.58
CA ALA A 685 25.97 -38.40 -19.43
C ALA A 685 27.44 -37.93 -19.48
N LYS A 686 28.08 -37.92 -20.67
CA LYS A 686 29.48 -37.48 -20.81
C LYS A 686 29.67 -36.00 -20.50
N TYR A 687 28.74 -35.13 -20.94
CA TYR A 687 28.83 -33.69 -20.68
C TYR A 687 28.63 -33.34 -19.20
N THR A 688 27.72 -34.01 -18.49
CA THR A 688 27.53 -33.80 -17.04
C THR A 688 28.76 -34.16 -16.21
N GLN A 689 29.52 -35.18 -16.61
CA GLN A 689 30.72 -35.60 -15.87
C GLN A 689 31.90 -34.62 -16.07
N VAL A 690 32.06 -34.07 -17.28
CA VAL A 690 33.04 -33.01 -17.57
C VAL A 690 32.70 -31.71 -16.85
N ALA A 691 31.43 -31.30 -16.84
CA ALA A 691 30.98 -30.10 -16.12
C ALA A 691 31.18 -30.22 -14.59
N TRP A 692 30.95 -31.39 -14.01
CA TRP A 692 31.21 -31.65 -12.59
C TRP A 692 32.70 -31.56 -12.24
N LEU A 693 33.56 -32.17 -13.06
CA LEU A 693 35.02 -32.06 -12.90
C LEU A 693 35.53 -30.62 -13.07
N SER A 694 34.98 -29.86 -14.02
CA SER A 694 35.33 -28.44 -14.24
C SER A 694 34.98 -27.58 -13.02
N ASN A 695 33.79 -27.77 -12.42
CA ASN A 695 33.39 -27.06 -11.21
C ASN A 695 34.22 -27.46 -9.98
N GLN A 696 34.58 -28.74 -9.85
CA GLN A 696 35.52 -29.20 -8.80
C GLN A 696 36.90 -28.53 -8.97
N PHE A 697 37.42 -28.48 -10.19
CA PHE A 697 38.72 -27.86 -10.48
C PHE A 697 38.71 -26.36 -10.20
N LYS A 698 37.65 -25.65 -10.61
CA LYS A 698 37.49 -24.22 -10.33
C LYS A 698 37.45 -23.92 -8.82
N ALA A 699 36.71 -24.71 -8.04
CA ALA A 699 36.67 -24.57 -6.58
C ALA A 699 38.02 -24.88 -5.88
N VAL A 700 38.97 -25.54 -6.56
CA VAL A 700 40.36 -25.70 -6.10
C VAL A 700 41.22 -24.49 -6.51
N CYS A 701 41.04 -23.96 -7.72
CA CYS A 701 41.68 -22.71 -8.16
C CYS A 701 41.29 -21.52 -7.26
N ASP A 702 39.99 -21.32 -7.00
CA ASP A 702 39.47 -20.23 -6.16
C ASP A 702 40.08 -20.27 -4.73
N LYS A 703 40.32 -21.47 -4.19
CA LYS A 703 41.01 -21.68 -2.91
C LYS A 703 42.51 -21.42 -2.97
N LEU A 704 43.18 -21.77 -4.08
CA LEU A 704 44.58 -21.46 -4.31
C LEU A 704 44.81 -19.94 -4.41
N GLU A 705 43.94 -19.21 -5.10
CA GLU A 705 43.98 -17.74 -5.16
C GLU A 705 43.68 -17.07 -3.81
N ALA A 706 42.84 -17.67 -2.97
CA ALA A 706 42.62 -17.20 -1.61
C ALA A 706 43.89 -17.39 -0.76
N LEU A 707 44.50 -18.58 -0.80
CA LEU A 707 45.73 -18.90 -0.07
C LEU A 707 46.92 -18.03 -0.55
N GLN A 708 47.01 -17.75 -1.85
CA GLN A 708 48.01 -16.83 -2.40
C GLN A 708 47.80 -15.39 -1.91
N ARG A 709 46.55 -14.92 -1.81
CA ARG A 709 46.23 -13.59 -1.25
C ARG A 709 46.55 -13.50 0.25
N GLU A 710 46.25 -14.52 1.03
CA GLU A 710 46.68 -14.58 2.44
C GLU A 710 48.21 -14.61 2.56
N THR A 711 48.90 -15.39 1.73
CA THR A 711 50.36 -15.47 1.71
C THR A 711 51.01 -14.13 1.34
N LEU A 712 50.45 -13.41 0.36
CA LEU A 712 50.87 -12.06 -0.01
C LEU A 712 50.59 -11.06 1.11
N GLY A 713 49.44 -11.16 1.78
CA GLY A 713 49.09 -10.32 2.94
C GLY A 713 50.02 -10.53 4.14
N LEU A 714 50.39 -11.79 4.42
CA LEU A 714 51.40 -12.14 5.43
C LEU A 714 52.78 -11.61 5.04
N THR A 715 53.18 -11.73 3.76
CA THR A 715 54.44 -11.20 3.24
C THR A 715 54.48 -9.66 3.32
N GLY A 716 53.33 -8.99 3.08
CA GLY A 716 53.18 -7.55 3.27
C GLY A 716 53.39 -7.15 4.73
N ARG A 717 52.70 -7.82 5.67
CA ARG A 717 52.85 -7.58 7.12
C ARG A 717 54.27 -7.85 7.64
N ILE A 718 54.96 -8.86 7.10
CA ILE A 718 56.38 -9.10 7.40
C ILE A 718 57.23 -7.90 6.94
N LYS A 719 57.02 -7.39 5.72
CA LYS A 719 57.72 -6.20 5.22
C LYS A 719 57.37 -4.92 6.00
N GLU A 720 56.14 -4.78 6.48
CA GLU A 720 55.75 -3.66 7.36
C GLU A 720 56.46 -3.74 8.72
N LEU A 721 56.61 -4.94 9.30
CA LEU A 721 57.37 -5.16 10.52
C LEU A 721 58.89 -4.96 10.33
N GLU A 722 59.45 -5.41 9.20
CA GLU A 722 60.84 -5.14 8.81
C GLU A 722 61.09 -3.64 8.59
N ALA A 723 60.16 -2.94 7.93
CA ALA A 723 60.23 -1.49 7.74
C ALA A 723 60.09 -0.71 9.06
N ALA A 724 59.24 -1.16 9.98
CA ALA A 724 59.12 -0.58 11.32
C ALA A 724 60.41 -0.79 12.15
N ALA A 725 61.04 -1.97 12.06
CA ALA A 725 62.34 -2.24 12.68
C ALA A 725 63.47 -1.38 12.08
N ALA A 726 63.48 -1.21 10.76
CA ALA A 726 64.42 -0.32 10.07
C ALA A 726 64.20 1.16 10.44
N ALA A 727 62.95 1.61 10.55
CA ALA A 727 62.61 2.98 10.97
C ALA A 727 63.05 3.28 12.40
N ALA A 728 62.94 2.30 13.32
CA ALA A 728 63.46 2.43 14.68
C ALA A 728 64.99 2.62 14.70
N ALA A 729 65.72 1.90 13.84
CA ALA A 729 67.18 2.02 13.68
C ALA A 729 67.63 3.32 12.99
N ALA A 730 66.77 3.98 12.20
CA ALA A 730 67.10 5.19 11.44
C ALA A 730 67.02 6.51 12.26
N SER A 731 66.66 6.44 13.54
CA SER A 731 66.34 7.60 14.40
C SER A 731 67.55 8.45 14.87
N THR A 732 68.69 8.42 14.14
CA THR A 732 69.90 9.18 14.48
C THR A 732 70.56 9.86 13.27
N SER A 733 70.76 11.19 13.37
CA SER A 733 71.51 12.11 12.48
C SER A 733 70.82 12.64 11.19
N SER A 734 71.36 13.75 10.63
CA SER A 734 70.86 14.60 9.51
C SER A 734 72.00 15.55 9.03
N PRO A 735 71.87 16.56 8.10
CA PRO A 735 70.84 16.94 7.08
C PRO A 735 71.41 17.40 5.66
N LEU A 736 70.57 17.91 4.71
CA LEU A 736 70.73 19.12 3.77
C LEU A 736 70.25 19.05 2.26
N SER A 737 69.50 20.08 1.76
CA SER A 737 69.29 20.64 0.34
C SER A 737 68.48 19.90 -0.81
N SER A 738 67.99 20.47 -1.97
CA SER A 738 67.44 21.81 -2.42
C SER A 738 66.99 21.95 -3.95
N SER A 739 65.95 22.77 -4.32
CA SER A 739 65.59 23.42 -5.68
C SER A 739 64.90 22.59 -6.83
N MET A 740 64.26 23.06 -7.97
CA MET A 740 63.79 24.36 -8.61
C MET A 740 62.71 24.15 -9.78
N THR A 741 62.24 25.20 -10.55
CA THR A 741 61.13 25.23 -11.61
C THR A 741 61.36 26.29 -12.78
N PRO A 742 60.44 26.88 -13.67
CA PRO A 742 58.98 26.74 -14.10
C PRO A 742 58.59 27.02 -15.65
N ILE A 743 57.27 27.27 -16.01
CA ILE A 743 56.58 27.95 -17.21
C ILE A 743 56.61 27.37 -18.69
N ALA A 744 55.80 27.68 -19.77
CA ALA A 744 54.48 28.33 -20.19
C ALA A 744 54.20 28.08 -21.75
N GLY A 745 53.14 28.44 -22.57
CA GLY A 745 51.73 28.98 -22.49
C GLY A 745 51.09 29.59 -23.83
N SER A 746 49.75 29.51 -24.10
CA SER A 746 48.82 30.28 -25.07
C SER A 746 48.76 29.99 -26.64
N ALA A 747 47.79 30.40 -27.53
CA ALA A 747 46.28 30.63 -27.56
C ALA A 747 45.62 31.04 -28.99
N SER A 748 44.26 30.94 -29.19
CA SER A 748 43.31 31.60 -30.21
C SER A 748 43.20 31.10 -31.71
N GLN A 749 42.21 31.36 -32.65
CA GLN A 749 40.92 32.15 -32.82
C GLN A 749 39.91 31.63 -33.97
N VAL A 750 38.85 32.40 -34.44
CA VAL A 750 37.54 32.02 -35.17
C VAL A 750 36.87 33.26 -35.95
N PRO A 751 35.76 33.38 -36.83
CA PRO A 751 34.71 32.55 -37.61
C PRO A 751 34.28 32.96 -39.12
N SER A 752 33.24 32.34 -39.79
CA SER A 752 32.11 32.95 -40.66
C SER A 752 31.29 31.98 -41.65
N LYS A 753 30.28 32.44 -42.46
CA LYS A 753 29.20 31.64 -43.22
C LYS A 753 28.57 32.31 -44.50
N PRO A 754 27.99 31.61 -45.54
CA PRO A 754 26.51 31.33 -45.72
C PRO A 754 26.08 30.05 -46.57
N VAL A 755 24.78 29.87 -46.95
CA VAL A 755 24.02 28.63 -47.39
C VAL A 755 22.69 29.04 -48.17
N PRO A 756 21.80 28.28 -48.94
CA PRO A 756 21.66 26.86 -49.49
C PRO A 756 21.21 26.70 -51.01
N LEU A 757 20.90 25.47 -51.54
CA LEU A 757 19.70 25.11 -52.39
C LEU A 757 19.44 23.57 -52.62
N SER A 758 18.33 23.18 -53.30
CA SER A 758 17.51 21.93 -53.14
C SER A 758 17.72 20.71 -54.07
N GLY A 759 17.33 19.50 -53.62
CA GLY A 759 17.08 18.30 -54.44
C GLY A 759 16.61 17.08 -53.61
N SER A 760 15.85 16.15 -54.18
CA SER A 760 15.14 15.05 -53.48
C SER A 760 14.60 14.00 -54.49
N ASP A 761 14.20 12.77 -54.16
CA ASP A 761 14.17 12.04 -52.86
C ASP A 761 14.30 10.52 -53.07
N LEU A 762 14.73 9.77 -52.03
CA LEU A 762 14.63 8.29 -51.87
C LEU A 762 15.00 7.94 -50.41
N GLY A 763 14.10 8.16 -49.44
CA GLY A 763 14.47 8.00 -48.03
C GLY A 763 13.34 7.84 -47.02
N ARG A 764 13.16 6.61 -46.50
CA ARG A 764 12.47 6.36 -45.22
C ARG A 764 13.14 5.33 -44.30
N ILE A 765 13.90 4.37 -44.83
CA ILE A 765 14.60 3.33 -44.02
C ILE A 765 16.14 3.45 -44.11
N LEU A 766 16.68 4.15 -45.14
CA LEU A 766 18.13 4.29 -45.36
C LEU A 766 18.77 5.60 -44.87
N ASN A 767 17.98 6.55 -44.35
CA ASN A 767 18.49 7.80 -43.78
C ASN A 767 18.51 7.72 -42.24
N PRO A 768 19.59 8.18 -41.57
CA PRO A 768 19.71 8.05 -40.12
C PRO A 768 18.69 8.94 -39.38
N PRO A 769 17.99 8.42 -38.36
CA PRO A 769 17.17 9.27 -37.50
C PRO A 769 18.06 10.26 -36.74
N ARG A 770 17.62 11.53 -36.66
CA ARG A 770 18.18 12.45 -35.65
C ARG A 770 17.56 12.09 -34.30
N SER A 771 18.34 11.39 -33.47
CA SER A 771 17.93 11.03 -32.11
C SER A 771 17.45 12.26 -31.34
N PRO A 772 16.40 12.13 -30.49
CA PRO A 772 16.15 13.10 -29.43
C PRO A 772 17.41 13.28 -28.58
N THR A 773 17.63 14.46 -28.00
CA THR A 773 18.77 14.73 -27.10
C THR A 773 18.70 13.98 -25.75
N PHE A 774 17.75 13.06 -25.59
CA PHE A 774 17.55 12.23 -24.41
C PHE A 774 17.30 10.76 -24.80
N VAL A 775 18.28 9.90 -24.51
CA VAL A 775 18.15 8.44 -24.58
C VAL A 775 17.67 7.95 -23.21
N GLY A 776 16.42 7.50 -23.14
CA GLY A 776 15.78 7.01 -21.91
C GLY A 776 16.17 5.58 -21.54
N PRO A 777 15.93 5.15 -20.27
CA PRO A 777 16.30 3.82 -19.76
C PRO A 777 15.46 2.64 -20.28
N THR A 778 14.74 2.83 -21.38
CA THR A 778 13.82 1.87 -21.99
C THR A 778 14.05 1.67 -23.50
N SER A 779 15.06 2.31 -24.12
CA SER A 779 15.46 2.03 -25.51
C SER A 779 16.58 0.97 -25.59
N ALA A 780 16.71 0.30 -26.75
CA ALA A 780 17.71 -0.75 -26.94
C ALA A 780 19.16 -0.21 -26.99
N GLU A 781 19.38 1.00 -27.54
CA GLU A 781 20.70 1.66 -27.58
C GLU A 781 21.37 1.76 -26.20
N PHE A 782 20.55 1.89 -25.14
CA PHE A 782 20.98 1.95 -23.73
C PHE A 782 21.79 0.72 -23.29
N GLY A 783 21.61 -0.44 -23.94
CA GLY A 783 22.39 -1.65 -23.67
C GLY A 783 23.69 -1.74 -24.46
N LEU A 784 23.64 -1.44 -25.77
CA LEU A 784 24.77 -1.67 -26.68
C LEU A 784 25.97 -0.75 -26.42
N ALA A 785 25.72 0.53 -26.17
CA ALA A 785 26.79 1.50 -25.89
C ALA A 785 27.56 1.22 -24.57
N ALA A 786 27.02 0.37 -23.70
CA ALA A 786 27.72 -0.10 -22.49
C ALA A 786 28.78 -1.18 -22.78
N ALA A 787 28.61 -1.94 -23.87
CA ALA A 787 29.41 -3.14 -24.16
C ALA A 787 30.67 -2.84 -24.98
N SER A 788 30.63 -1.84 -25.87
CA SER A 788 31.74 -1.53 -26.79
C SER A 788 32.98 -0.89 -26.12
N GLY A 789 32.91 -0.54 -24.83
CA GLY A 789 33.97 0.21 -24.12
C GLY A 789 35.02 -0.63 -23.38
N LEU A 790 35.10 -1.94 -23.62
CA LEU A 790 35.91 -2.87 -22.82
C LEU A 790 36.99 -3.67 -23.59
N LEU A 791 37.49 -3.10 -24.69
CA LEU A 791 38.73 -3.42 -25.41
C LEU A 791 39.24 -2.14 -26.11
N ASP A 792 40.53 -1.83 -26.20
CA ASP A 792 41.72 -2.31 -25.47
C ASP A 792 42.79 -1.16 -25.48
N PRO A 793 43.84 -1.16 -24.63
CA PRO A 793 44.60 0.07 -24.34
C PRO A 793 45.76 0.40 -25.31
N HIS A 794 46.07 1.70 -25.40
CA HIS A 794 47.26 2.32 -26.00
C HIS A 794 47.47 2.24 -27.52
N ALA A 795 46.99 3.26 -28.24
CA ALA A 795 47.62 3.83 -29.43
C ALA A 795 47.44 5.37 -29.44
N SER A 796 48.27 6.09 -30.20
CA SER A 796 48.36 7.57 -30.15
C SER A 796 48.58 8.20 -31.53
N GLY A 797 47.94 9.33 -31.84
CA GLY A 797 48.29 10.16 -33.01
C GLY A 797 47.19 11.14 -33.47
N ASN A 798 47.60 12.27 -34.03
CA ASN A 798 46.72 13.40 -34.38
C ASN A 798 45.95 13.24 -35.71
N GLU A 799 44.74 13.81 -35.70
CA GLU A 799 44.08 14.70 -36.68
C GLU A 799 44.33 14.65 -38.22
N SER A 800 43.21 14.90 -38.91
CA SER A 800 43.01 15.66 -40.16
C SER A 800 43.09 14.98 -41.54
N GLU A 801 41.99 15.21 -42.30
CA GLU A 801 41.78 15.47 -43.74
C GLU A 801 42.82 14.94 -44.77
N ASP A 802 42.45 14.44 -45.94
CA ASP A 802 41.44 14.98 -46.89
C ASP A 802 40.82 13.85 -47.78
N GLY A 803 39.93 14.20 -48.72
CA GLY A 803 39.13 13.27 -49.52
C GLY A 803 39.62 12.92 -50.93
N SER A 804 38.67 12.43 -51.74
CA SER A 804 38.83 11.85 -53.09
C SER A 804 39.56 10.50 -53.15
N GLY A 805 39.04 9.58 -53.97
CA GLY A 805 39.48 8.18 -54.00
C GLY A 805 40.18 7.77 -55.31
N ARG A 806 40.97 6.68 -55.25
CA ARG A 806 41.44 5.96 -56.44
C ARG A 806 41.57 4.45 -56.16
N ALA A 807 41.24 3.64 -57.16
CA ALA A 807 41.02 2.20 -57.03
C ALA A 807 42.27 1.32 -57.25
N SER A 808 42.10 0.01 -57.01
CA SER A 808 42.94 -1.13 -57.42
C SER A 808 44.28 -1.29 -56.66
N LYS A 809 44.85 -2.50 -56.48
CA LYS A 809 44.57 -3.88 -56.97
C LYS A 809 45.26 -4.86 -55.99
N TYR A 810 44.77 -6.06 -55.65
CA TYR A 810 44.56 -7.32 -56.39
C TYR A 810 43.71 -8.24 -55.46
N GLU A 811 42.78 -9.13 -55.85
CA GLU A 811 42.71 -10.16 -56.92
C GLU A 811 43.71 -11.33 -56.67
N SER A 812 43.36 -12.62 -56.78
CA SER A 812 42.16 -13.32 -57.26
C SER A 812 41.61 -14.30 -56.19
N GLU A 813 40.55 -15.10 -56.37
CA GLU A 813 39.83 -15.56 -57.56
C GLU A 813 38.40 -15.98 -57.23
N GLY A 814 37.47 -15.78 -58.17
CA GLY A 814 36.33 -16.66 -58.51
C GLY A 814 35.21 -16.91 -57.47
N GLU A 815 33.92 -16.79 -57.77
CA GLU A 815 33.22 -16.66 -59.07
C GLU A 815 32.05 -15.65 -58.95
N GLN A 816 31.66 -15.04 -60.09
CA GLN A 816 30.40 -14.30 -60.23
C GLN A 816 29.68 -14.79 -61.48
N GLU A 817 28.39 -15.11 -61.36
CA GLU A 817 27.49 -15.13 -62.51
C GLU A 817 26.43 -14.03 -62.41
N SER A 818 26.10 -13.51 -63.58
CA SER A 818 25.14 -12.46 -63.94
C SER A 818 24.10 -12.00 -62.91
N ALA A 819 23.97 -10.67 -62.78
CA ALA A 819 22.70 -10.07 -62.40
C ALA A 819 21.60 -10.40 -63.44
N HIS A 820 20.40 -10.70 -62.95
CA HIS A 820 19.18 -10.73 -63.76
C HIS A 820 18.14 -9.82 -63.12
N ASN A 821 17.65 -8.86 -63.89
CA ASN A 821 16.65 -7.90 -63.47
C ASN A 821 15.31 -8.25 -64.14
N ASN A 822 14.51 -9.08 -63.46
CA ASN A 822 13.12 -9.41 -63.78
C ASN A 822 12.48 -9.96 -62.49
N GLN A 823 11.48 -9.27 -61.92
CA GLN A 823 10.05 -9.47 -62.14
C GLN A 823 9.42 -10.57 -61.24
N ASP A 824 8.46 -10.13 -60.42
CA ASP A 824 7.35 -10.89 -59.83
C ASP A 824 7.70 -12.22 -59.11
N GLY A 825 8.61 -12.17 -58.15
CA GLY A 825 8.86 -13.23 -57.17
C GLY A 825 8.53 -12.79 -55.74
N ASP A 826 7.98 -13.69 -54.92
CA ASP A 826 7.73 -13.40 -53.49
C ASP A 826 9.06 -13.36 -52.70
N PRO A 827 9.39 -12.27 -51.97
CA PRO A 827 10.64 -12.15 -51.21
C PRO A 827 10.89 -13.24 -50.16
N LEU A 828 9.85 -13.98 -49.77
CA LEU A 828 9.98 -15.14 -48.90
C LEU A 828 10.72 -16.30 -49.59
N VAL A 829 10.49 -16.53 -50.88
CA VAL A 829 11.05 -17.71 -51.60
C VAL A 829 12.58 -17.65 -51.68
N SER A 830 13.15 -16.46 -51.85
CA SER A 830 14.60 -16.25 -51.96
C SER A 830 15.35 -16.40 -50.62
N LEU A 831 14.65 -16.43 -49.47
CA LEU A 831 15.28 -16.54 -48.15
C LEU A 831 15.72 -17.98 -47.81
N GLY A 832 14.96 -18.98 -48.28
CA GLY A 832 15.25 -20.40 -48.07
C GLY A 832 14.89 -20.96 -46.68
N GLN A 833 14.45 -22.23 -46.66
CA GLN A 833 13.86 -22.90 -45.49
C GLN A 833 14.72 -22.85 -44.22
N ALA A 834 16.03 -23.12 -44.33
CA ALA A 834 16.92 -23.18 -43.18
C ALA A 834 17.12 -21.81 -42.52
N GLN A 835 17.19 -20.74 -43.31
CA GLN A 835 17.35 -19.38 -42.82
C GLN A 835 16.03 -18.82 -42.27
N ALA A 836 14.90 -19.14 -42.90
CA ALA A 836 13.57 -18.83 -42.36
C ALA A 836 13.34 -19.49 -40.99
N LEU A 837 13.68 -20.78 -40.82
CA LEU A 837 13.54 -21.48 -39.54
C LEU A 837 14.46 -20.92 -38.44
N ARG A 838 15.72 -20.55 -38.78
CA ARG A 838 16.60 -19.80 -37.86
C ARG A 838 15.96 -18.47 -37.44
N LEU A 839 15.42 -17.71 -38.37
CA LEU A 839 14.84 -16.39 -38.07
C LEU A 839 13.56 -16.47 -37.23
N ILE A 840 12.83 -17.59 -37.26
CA ILE A 840 11.73 -17.85 -36.31
C ILE A 840 12.25 -18.17 -34.91
N GLU A 841 13.40 -18.85 -34.78
CA GLU A 841 14.10 -19.05 -33.50
C GLU A 841 14.61 -17.71 -32.91
N VAL A 842 15.17 -16.84 -33.76
CA VAL A 842 15.53 -15.45 -33.42
C VAL A 842 14.30 -14.64 -32.96
N TYR A 843 13.18 -14.74 -33.67
CA TYR A 843 11.94 -14.07 -33.26
C TYR A 843 11.45 -14.57 -31.90
N GLU A 844 11.51 -15.88 -31.63
CA GLU A 844 11.13 -16.46 -30.34
C GLU A 844 11.98 -15.88 -29.20
N ASP A 845 13.31 -15.96 -29.32
CA ASP A 845 14.26 -15.53 -28.30
C ASP A 845 14.24 -14.01 -28.04
N VAL A 846 14.01 -13.18 -29.06
CA VAL A 846 14.08 -11.71 -28.95
C VAL A 846 12.70 -11.05 -28.72
N VAL A 847 11.61 -11.62 -29.27
CA VAL A 847 10.28 -10.98 -29.26
C VAL A 847 9.21 -11.89 -28.67
N GLY A 848 9.18 -13.17 -29.03
CA GLY A 848 8.15 -14.14 -28.63
C GLY A 848 8.10 -14.36 -27.11
N ILE A 849 9.25 -14.41 -26.43
CA ILE A 849 9.33 -14.52 -24.96
C ILE A 849 8.63 -13.34 -24.25
N MET A 850 8.70 -12.13 -24.79
CA MET A 850 8.03 -10.95 -24.21
C MET A 850 6.57 -10.82 -24.65
N TYR A 851 6.22 -11.33 -25.84
CA TYR A 851 4.93 -11.12 -26.48
C TYR A 851 4.44 -12.39 -27.20
N PRO A 852 3.91 -13.39 -26.46
CA PRO A 852 3.47 -14.67 -26.99
C PRO A 852 2.10 -14.58 -27.68
N CYS A 853 1.96 -13.69 -28.66
CA CYS A 853 0.72 -13.47 -29.44
C CYS A 853 0.62 -14.31 -30.72
N VAL A 854 1.58 -15.23 -30.96
CA VAL A 854 1.61 -16.14 -32.10
C VAL A 854 2.10 -17.52 -31.62
N ASP A 855 1.45 -18.60 -32.05
CA ASP A 855 2.01 -19.96 -31.90
C ASP A 855 3.16 -20.17 -32.89
N LEU A 856 4.39 -20.10 -32.37
CA LEU A 856 5.60 -20.24 -33.18
C LEU A 856 5.89 -21.68 -33.61
N GLU A 857 5.29 -22.72 -33.00
CA GLU A 857 5.46 -24.08 -33.53
C GLU A 857 4.54 -24.33 -34.72
N SER A 858 3.29 -23.83 -34.71
CA SER A 858 2.47 -23.75 -35.94
C SER A 858 3.19 -22.99 -37.06
N VAL A 859 3.84 -21.85 -36.75
CA VAL A 859 4.64 -21.11 -37.76
C VAL A 859 5.81 -21.95 -38.28
N ARG A 860 6.51 -22.71 -37.42
CA ARG A 860 7.60 -23.60 -37.84
C ARG A 860 7.11 -24.75 -38.72
N GLU A 861 5.99 -25.38 -38.39
CA GLU A 861 5.37 -26.42 -39.23
C GLU A 861 4.91 -25.86 -40.58
N TYR A 862 4.23 -24.71 -40.58
CA TYR A 862 3.82 -24.01 -41.79
C TYR A 862 5.03 -23.64 -42.68
N THR A 863 6.11 -23.16 -42.07
CA THR A 863 7.37 -22.84 -42.77
C THR A 863 8.02 -24.08 -43.38
N ARG A 864 8.05 -25.21 -42.67
CA ARG A 864 8.52 -26.50 -43.22
C ARG A 864 7.69 -26.90 -44.44
N ALA A 865 6.36 -26.83 -44.35
CA ALA A 865 5.45 -27.18 -45.44
C ALA A 865 5.58 -26.23 -46.67
N PHE A 866 5.68 -24.92 -46.43
CA PHE A 866 5.77 -23.90 -47.48
C PHE A 866 6.97 -24.15 -48.43
N TYR A 867 8.17 -24.37 -47.89
CA TYR A 867 9.36 -24.62 -48.71
C TYR A 867 9.47 -26.08 -49.22
N ASN A 868 8.65 -27.01 -48.73
CA ASN A 868 8.62 -28.40 -49.21
C ASN A 868 7.72 -28.59 -50.45
N GLY A 869 6.90 -27.60 -50.82
CA GLY A 869 6.15 -27.59 -52.09
C GLY A 869 4.71 -28.11 -52.04
N ASP A 870 4.14 -28.39 -50.85
CA ASP A 870 2.77 -28.91 -50.67
C ASP A 870 1.65 -27.85 -50.91
N HIS A 871 1.85 -26.96 -51.89
CA HIS A 871 0.99 -25.80 -52.17
C HIS A 871 -0.47 -26.13 -52.53
N ALA A 872 -0.78 -27.39 -52.88
CA ALA A 872 -2.10 -27.82 -53.35
C ALA A 872 -3.19 -27.95 -52.24
N SER A 873 -2.89 -27.58 -50.99
CA SER A 873 -3.81 -27.80 -49.85
C SER A 873 -4.01 -26.60 -48.91
N ILE A 874 -3.45 -25.43 -49.24
CA ILE A 874 -3.17 -24.37 -48.24
C ILE A 874 -4.19 -23.20 -48.26
N ASP A 875 -4.98 -23.02 -49.32
CA ASP A 875 -5.87 -21.83 -49.50
C ASP A 875 -7.38 -22.16 -49.50
N ALA A 876 -7.79 -23.17 -48.73
CA ALA A 876 -9.19 -23.58 -48.62
C ALA A 876 -9.84 -23.07 -47.31
N SER A 877 -10.70 -22.07 -47.40
CA SER A 877 -11.54 -21.62 -46.27
C SER A 877 -12.43 -22.76 -45.74
N PRO A 878 -12.61 -22.92 -44.42
CA PRO A 878 -13.37 -24.02 -43.83
C PRO A 878 -14.89 -23.86 -44.05
N LYS A 879 -15.40 -24.33 -45.19
CA LYS A 879 -16.85 -24.46 -45.45
C LYS A 879 -17.24 -25.90 -45.77
N ARG A 880 -17.77 -26.58 -44.74
CA ARG A 880 -18.57 -27.83 -44.78
C ARG A 880 -17.96 -29.03 -45.54
N ALA A 881 -17.42 -29.98 -44.78
CA ALA A 881 -17.71 -31.39 -45.06
C ALA A 881 -19.02 -31.76 -44.33
N LEU A 882 -20.02 -32.29 -45.04
CA LEU A 882 -21.33 -32.60 -44.44
C LEU A 882 -21.86 -33.98 -44.85
N THR A 883 -22.11 -34.83 -43.85
CA THR A 883 -22.95 -36.06 -43.87
C THR A 883 -22.66 -37.19 -44.86
N LEU A 884 -22.79 -38.43 -44.36
CA LEU A 884 -23.60 -39.42 -45.09
C LEU A 884 -24.19 -40.53 -44.19
N ARG A 885 -25.33 -40.25 -43.52
CA ARG A 885 -26.47 -41.19 -43.39
C ARG A 885 -27.69 -40.58 -42.65
N GLY A 886 -28.79 -40.43 -43.38
CA GLY A 886 -30.14 -40.63 -42.82
C GLY A 886 -30.98 -39.40 -42.40
N GLY A 887 -31.73 -38.85 -43.37
CA GLY A 887 -33.14 -38.49 -43.15
C GLY A 887 -33.50 -37.06 -42.68
N SER A 888 -34.25 -36.36 -43.55
CA SER A 888 -35.11 -35.18 -43.25
C SER A 888 -34.41 -33.89 -42.76
N VAL A 889 -35.14 -32.78 -42.87
CA VAL A 889 -34.70 -31.41 -42.52
C VAL A 889 -35.80 -30.74 -41.70
N GLU A 890 -35.44 -30.26 -40.52
CA GLU A 890 -36.18 -29.25 -39.74
C GLU A 890 -35.15 -28.25 -39.17
N GLU A 891 -35.56 -26.99 -39.00
CA GLU A 891 -34.75 -25.93 -38.40
C GLU A 891 -35.33 -25.54 -37.04
N GLN A 892 -34.50 -25.50 -35.98
CA GLN A 892 -34.54 -24.61 -34.79
C GLN A 892 -33.37 -25.00 -33.83
N PRO A 893 -32.95 -24.14 -32.88
CA PRO A 893 -31.59 -24.16 -32.30
C PRO A 893 -31.45 -25.03 -31.03
N PRO A 894 -30.22 -25.42 -30.63
CA PRO A 894 -29.45 -24.59 -29.68
C PRO A 894 -27.90 -24.66 -29.79
N GLY A 895 -27.23 -23.80 -29.01
CA GLY A 895 -26.16 -24.18 -28.06
C GLY A 895 -24.83 -24.81 -28.53
N GLU A 896 -23.73 -24.13 -28.13
CA GLU A 896 -22.43 -24.70 -27.71
C GLU A 896 -21.69 -25.73 -28.61
N SER A 897 -20.65 -25.27 -29.30
CA SER A 897 -19.48 -26.10 -29.59
C SER A 897 -18.18 -25.28 -29.69
N GLY A 898 -17.31 -25.42 -28.69
CA GLY A 898 -15.86 -25.15 -28.80
C GLY A 898 -15.43 -23.69 -28.97
N ASP A 899 -15.19 -22.99 -27.85
CA ASP A 899 -14.44 -21.72 -27.81
C ASP A 899 -12.92 -21.96 -27.93
N GLN A 900 -12.51 -22.83 -28.86
CA GLN A 900 -11.16 -23.41 -29.01
C GLN A 900 -10.78 -23.70 -30.47
N ASP A 901 -10.68 -22.63 -31.28
CA ASP A 901 -9.99 -22.65 -32.59
C ASP A 901 -9.10 -21.40 -32.78
N TRP A 902 -8.52 -20.92 -31.68
CA TRP A 902 -7.65 -19.73 -31.63
C TRP A 902 -6.16 -20.09 -31.85
N PHE A 903 -5.44 -19.20 -32.56
CA PHE A 903 -3.98 -19.20 -32.82
C PHE A 903 -3.36 -20.12 -33.90
N TYR A 904 -4.11 -20.75 -34.82
CA TYR A 904 -3.48 -21.44 -35.96
C TYR A 904 -2.88 -20.50 -37.03
N ALA A 905 -1.57 -20.29 -36.96
CA ALA A 905 -0.80 -19.44 -37.87
C ALA A 905 -0.46 -20.13 -39.21
N ARG A 906 -1.47 -20.29 -40.08
CA ARG A 906 -1.29 -20.71 -41.49
C ARG A 906 -1.49 -19.55 -42.47
N ASP A 907 -0.75 -18.47 -42.27
CA ASP A 907 -0.81 -17.26 -43.11
C ASP A 907 0.61 -16.82 -43.50
N VAL A 908 0.85 -16.68 -44.80
CA VAL A 908 2.13 -16.25 -45.37
C VAL A 908 2.49 -14.81 -44.96
N GLN A 909 1.50 -13.94 -44.74
CA GLN A 909 1.73 -12.55 -44.35
C GLN A 909 2.24 -12.45 -42.90
N VAL A 910 1.72 -13.29 -42.00
CA VAL A 910 2.21 -13.40 -40.62
C VAL A 910 3.64 -13.93 -40.60
N LEU A 911 3.96 -14.94 -41.42
CA LEU A 911 5.33 -15.45 -41.58
C LEU A 911 6.29 -14.36 -42.09
N LYS A 912 5.91 -13.58 -43.12
CA LYS A 912 6.72 -12.47 -43.63
C LYS A 912 7.04 -11.43 -42.56
N LEU A 913 6.05 -11.00 -41.76
CA LEU A 913 6.27 -10.01 -40.70
C LEU A 913 7.14 -10.55 -39.56
N ILE A 914 6.99 -11.82 -39.17
CA ILE A 914 7.85 -12.49 -38.19
C ILE A 914 9.31 -12.48 -38.67
N LEU A 915 9.55 -12.81 -39.94
CA LEU A 915 10.89 -12.83 -40.53
C LEU A 915 11.46 -11.42 -40.73
N ALA A 916 10.64 -10.42 -41.08
CA ALA A 916 11.05 -9.03 -41.16
C ALA A 916 11.49 -8.49 -39.78
N ILE A 917 10.70 -8.74 -38.73
CA ILE A 917 11.04 -8.35 -37.35
C ILE A 917 12.32 -9.07 -36.87
N ALA A 918 12.47 -10.36 -37.17
CA ALA A 918 13.69 -11.12 -36.85
C ALA A 918 14.93 -10.57 -37.56
N LEU A 919 14.79 -10.22 -38.84
CA LEU A 919 15.87 -9.61 -39.63
C LEU A 919 16.23 -8.22 -39.09
N LEU A 920 15.27 -7.38 -38.71
CA LEU A 920 15.55 -6.09 -38.06
C LEU A 920 16.22 -6.25 -36.69
N ALA A 921 15.83 -7.27 -35.91
CA ALA A 921 16.44 -7.57 -34.63
C ALA A 921 17.91 -8.02 -34.77
N GLU A 922 18.22 -8.90 -35.74
CA GLU A 922 19.61 -9.31 -36.04
C GLU A 922 20.43 -8.21 -36.71
N SER A 923 19.83 -7.34 -37.53
CA SER A 923 20.54 -6.28 -38.26
C SER A 923 20.58 -4.94 -37.52
N HIS A 924 20.15 -4.87 -36.26
CA HIS A 924 20.03 -3.64 -35.47
C HIS A 924 19.32 -2.51 -36.24
N GLY A 925 18.08 -2.78 -36.67
CA GLY A 925 17.20 -1.84 -37.38
C GLY A 925 17.50 -1.64 -38.87
N ARG A 926 18.56 -2.27 -39.42
CA ARG A 926 19.04 -2.00 -40.80
C ARG A 926 19.09 -3.22 -41.71
N SER A 927 17.93 -3.66 -42.22
CA SER A 927 17.84 -4.73 -43.23
C SER A 927 16.94 -4.33 -44.40
N GLU A 928 17.53 -4.25 -45.59
CA GLU A 928 16.82 -4.01 -46.85
C GLU A 928 15.85 -5.16 -47.17
N TRP A 929 16.22 -6.39 -46.83
CA TRP A 929 15.33 -7.56 -46.95
C TRP A 929 14.14 -7.50 -45.98
N ALA A 930 14.32 -6.94 -44.79
CA ALA A 930 13.20 -6.75 -43.86
C ALA A 930 12.22 -5.68 -44.35
N ALA A 931 12.73 -4.59 -44.96
CA ALA A 931 11.90 -3.61 -45.65
C ALA A 931 11.11 -4.27 -46.79
N GLN A 932 11.77 -4.98 -47.71
CA GLN A 932 11.12 -5.67 -48.82
C GLN A 932 10.06 -6.70 -48.35
N LEU A 933 10.31 -7.43 -47.26
CA LEU A 933 9.33 -8.34 -46.66
C LEU A 933 8.13 -7.58 -46.06
N ALA A 934 8.36 -6.49 -45.31
CA ALA A 934 7.31 -5.70 -44.67
C ALA A 934 6.44 -4.93 -45.68
N ASP A 935 7.06 -4.24 -46.64
CA ASP A 935 6.40 -3.50 -47.73
C ASP A 935 5.48 -4.44 -48.52
N SER A 936 5.92 -5.68 -48.79
CA SER A 936 5.13 -6.70 -49.50
C SER A 936 3.87 -7.18 -48.74
N VAL A 937 3.74 -6.84 -47.45
CA VAL A 937 2.54 -7.05 -46.64
C VAL A 937 1.72 -5.77 -46.52
N GLU A 938 2.37 -4.62 -46.39
CA GLU A 938 1.70 -3.32 -46.22
C GLU A 938 0.87 -2.93 -47.46
N ASP A 939 1.36 -3.12 -48.68
CA ASP A 939 0.60 -2.86 -49.93
C ASP A 939 -0.69 -3.71 -50.03
N ILE A 940 -0.63 -4.96 -49.54
CA ILE A 940 -1.76 -5.90 -49.53
C ILE A 940 -2.81 -5.51 -48.48
N PHE A 941 -2.40 -4.82 -47.40
CA PHE A 941 -3.32 -4.32 -46.37
C PHE A 941 -3.83 -2.90 -46.63
N ALA A 942 -3.02 -2.02 -47.22
CA ALA A 942 -3.41 -0.66 -47.62
C ALA A 942 -4.60 -0.66 -48.59
N THR A 943 -4.72 -1.69 -49.43
CA THR A 943 -5.85 -1.90 -50.33
C THR A 943 -7.11 -2.47 -49.65
N ARG A 944 -7.01 -3.04 -48.43
CA ARG A 944 -8.13 -3.63 -47.67
C ARG A 944 -8.79 -2.70 -46.65
N LEU A 945 -8.14 -1.61 -46.24
CA LEU A 945 -8.58 -0.65 -45.20
C LEU A 945 -9.82 0.21 -45.57
N LYS A 946 -10.83 -0.36 -46.24
CA LYS A 946 -12.11 0.27 -46.59
C LYS A 946 -13.33 -0.56 -46.16
N ILE A 947 -13.17 -1.40 -45.14
CA ILE A 947 -14.23 -2.26 -44.59
C ILE A 947 -14.51 -1.83 -43.13
N ALA A 948 -15.79 -1.79 -42.74
CA ALA A 948 -16.24 -1.22 -41.47
C ALA A 948 -16.24 -2.20 -40.27
N THR A 949 -15.64 -3.38 -40.43
CA THR A 949 -15.55 -4.45 -39.43
C THR A 949 -14.16 -5.07 -39.52
N VAL A 950 -13.44 -5.13 -38.41
CA VAL A 950 -12.05 -5.63 -38.35
C VAL A 950 -12.03 -7.01 -37.72
N ASP A 951 -11.37 -7.98 -38.34
CA ASP A 951 -11.12 -9.31 -37.77
C ASP A 951 -9.92 -9.30 -36.80
N MET A 952 -9.93 -10.18 -35.79
CA MET A 952 -8.80 -10.34 -34.85
C MET A 952 -7.49 -10.73 -35.55
N LYS A 953 -7.55 -11.39 -36.71
CA LYS A 953 -6.39 -11.64 -37.57
C LYS A 953 -5.79 -10.36 -38.14
N GLU A 954 -6.63 -9.41 -38.53
CA GLU A 954 -6.21 -8.09 -39.02
C GLU A 954 -5.61 -7.26 -37.88
N VAL A 955 -6.17 -7.35 -36.66
CA VAL A 955 -5.58 -6.74 -35.45
C VAL A 955 -4.19 -7.32 -35.16
N LEU A 956 -3.99 -8.64 -35.30
CA LEU A 956 -2.69 -9.29 -35.13
C LEU A 956 -1.68 -8.79 -36.19
N ILE A 957 -2.07 -8.78 -37.47
CA ILE A 957 -1.20 -8.33 -38.57
C ILE A 957 -0.86 -6.84 -38.43
N LEU A 958 -1.81 -5.97 -38.06
CA LEU A 958 -1.56 -4.57 -37.73
C LEU A 958 -0.60 -4.41 -36.54
N THR A 959 -0.74 -5.24 -35.51
CA THR A 959 0.16 -5.23 -34.33
C THR A 959 1.59 -5.62 -34.72
N LEU A 960 1.76 -6.57 -35.64
CA LEU A 960 3.07 -6.97 -36.17
C LEU A 960 3.65 -5.93 -37.14
N LEU A 961 2.84 -5.31 -38.01
CA LEU A 961 3.25 -4.20 -38.90
C LEU A 961 3.78 -3.00 -38.09
N VAL A 962 3.01 -2.54 -37.09
CA VAL A 962 3.44 -1.45 -36.19
C VAL A 962 4.75 -1.80 -35.49
N ARG A 963 4.96 -3.06 -35.11
CA ARG A 963 6.22 -3.53 -34.49
C ARG A 963 7.39 -3.57 -35.47
N SER A 964 7.18 -4.03 -36.71
CA SER A 964 8.20 -4.00 -37.76
C SER A 964 8.65 -2.56 -38.04
N ILE A 965 7.68 -1.64 -38.15
CA ILE A 965 7.94 -0.20 -38.31
C ILE A 965 8.70 0.36 -37.09
N CYS A 966 8.29 0.04 -35.87
CA CYS A 966 9.01 0.48 -34.66
C CYS A 966 10.43 -0.09 -34.56
N PHE A 967 10.68 -1.32 -34.99
CA PHE A 967 12.03 -1.91 -35.05
C PHE A 967 12.93 -1.26 -36.13
N GLY A 968 12.36 -0.53 -37.10
CA GLY A 968 13.10 0.34 -38.02
C GLY A 968 13.37 1.76 -37.47
N PHE A 969 12.85 2.09 -36.29
CA PHE A 969 13.07 3.35 -35.57
C PHE A 969 13.87 3.19 -34.26
N ILE A 970 14.44 2.00 -34.02
CA ILE A 970 15.28 1.64 -32.87
C ILE A 970 16.71 1.33 -33.35
#